data_AF-A0A4W4ESQ5-F1
#
_entry.id   AF-A0A4W4ESQ5-F1
#
_cell.length_a   1.000
_cell.length_b   1.000
_cell.length_c   1.000
_cell.angle_alpha   90.00
_cell.angle_beta   90.00
_cell.angle_gamma   90.00
#
_symmetry.space_group_name_H-M   'P 1'
#
loop_
_entity.id
_entity.type
_entity.pdbx_description
1 polymer ?
#
loop_
_entity_poly.entity_id
_entity_poly.type
_entity_poly.pdbx_seq_one_letter_code
_entity_poly.pdbx_strand_id
1 'polypeptide(L)'
;MTSENYRTVKGDAGMVMSPTGSSTQDELIQAGWAKCWSKRENRPYYFNRFTNQSLWEMPVLGQHDVISDPLGLNAAPASGEGAGDGSLGNGQRKRGPSEEASQGGPNSFKRPKHPPGMPLFCSVYWDLDVQTNAVIKERTTFDYLPPHPEIELQRAQLTTKLRQHYHELCSQREGIEPPRESFNRWLLERKVVDKGVDPLLPSECDPVISPSMFREVMNDIPIRLSRIKYKEEARKLLFKYAEAAKKMIDSRNATPDSRKVVKWNVEDTMNWLRRDHSASKEDYMDRLDHLRKQCGPHVTAVAKDSVEGICSKIYHISTEYVRRIRQAHLNLLKECNITVDGAESPEVQDRLVYCYPVRLSIPSPPQPRVELHFENDIACLRYKGEMVKVNRGHFNKLELLYRYSCIDDPRFEKFLSRVWCLIKRYQVMFGSGVNEGTGLQGALPVPVFEALNKQFGVSFECFASPLNCYFKQFCSAFPDIDGFFGSRGPFLSFSPVSGSFEANPPFCEELMDAMVMHFEELLERSSEPLSFIIFVPEWRDPPTPALTRMEASRFRRHQMTVPAFEHEYRSGSQHICKRSEMYYKAIHGTAVLFLQNDAGFAKWEPTTERIQELLVAYKISGRTLSSPGSLIGNVYLSVINCFTVLYLFGAV
;
A
#
# COMPACT_ATOMS: atom_id res chain seq x y z
N MET A 1 -26.37 39.09 52.31
CA MET A 1 -26.72 40.11 51.28
C MET A 1 -26.40 41.48 51.88
N THR A 2 -25.28 42.05 51.47
CA THR A 2 -24.68 43.34 51.89
C THR A 2 -23.66 43.69 50.78
N SER A 3 -23.74 44.81 50.06
CA SER A 3 -23.17 46.14 50.42
C SER A 3 -21.70 46.07 50.93
N GLU A 4 -20.72 46.84 50.45
CA GLU A 4 -20.62 47.97 49.47
C GLU A 4 -19.10 48.30 49.22
N ASN A 5 -18.58 49.12 48.27
CA ASN A 5 -19.03 49.84 47.05
C ASN A 5 -17.81 50.33 46.20
N TYR A 6 -18.05 50.93 45.02
CA TYR A 6 -17.23 51.91 44.24
C TYR A 6 -15.93 51.53 43.47
N ARG A 7 -15.81 52.17 42.29
CA ARG A 7 -14.62 52.63 41.51
C ARG A 7 -13.84 51.72 40.53
N THR A 8 -14.21 51.89 39.25
CA THR A 8 -13.41 52.46 38.14
C THR A 8 -12.06 51.84 37.71
N VAL A 9 -11.97 51.55 36.40
CA VAL A 9 -10.85 50.95 35.65
C VAL A 9 -9.65 51.89 35.41
N LYS A 10 -8.42 51.37 35.57
CA LYS A 10 -7.24 51.68 34.72
C LYS A 10 -6.04 50.74 35.00
N GLY A 11 -5.23 50.49 33.98
CA GLY A 11 -3.87 49.93 34.11
C GLY A 11 -3.70 48.50 33.56
N ASP A 12 -2.81 48.37 32.57
CA ASP A 12 -2.33 47.09 32.02
C ASP A 12 -0.84 46.93 32.40
N ALA A 13 -0.40 45.70 32.71
CA ALA A 13 0.97 45.38 33.10
C ALA A 13 1.26 43.87 32.91
N GLY A 14 1.92 43.54 31.80
CA GLY A 14 2.09 42.17 31.29
C GLY A 14 2.70 41.13 32.23
N MET A 15 2.25 39.89 32.03
CA MET A 15 2.80 38.67 32.62
C MET A 15 3.68 37.95 31.58
N VAL A 16 4.94 37.64 31.93
CA VAL A 16 5.93 37.10 31.00
C VAL A 16 5.73 35.61 30.76
N MET A 17 5.54 35.20 29.50
CA MET A 17 5.61 33.81 29.07
C MET A 17 7.03 33.43 28.64
N SER A 18 7.48 32.23 29.02
CA SER A 18 8.80 31.71 28.67
C SER A 18 8.83 31.09 27.25
N PRO A 19 10.00 31.02 26.57
CA PRO A 19 10.06 30.60 25.16
C PRO A 19 9.84 29.09 24.97
N THR A 20 9.11 28.73 23.91
CA THR A 20 8.95 27.35 23.43
C THR A 20 10.20 26.86 22.71
N GLY A 21 10.79 25.73 23.13
CA GLY A 21 12.00 25.20 22.48
C GLY A 21 12.49 23.81 22.89
N SER A 22 11.66 22.94 23.48
CA SER A 22 12.12 21.64 24.04
C SER A 22 11.83 20.38 23.19
N SER A 23 10.83 20.43 22.30
CA SER A 23 10.20 19.22 21.71
C SER A 23 11.19 18.21 21.12
N THR A 24 12.11 18.64 20.25
CA THR A 24 13.05 17.75 19.57
C THR A 24 14.09 17.10 20.49
N GLN A 25 14.36 17.67 21.67
CA GLN A 25 15.26 17.06 22.65
C GLN A 25 14.53 15.99 23.48
N ASP A 26 13.28 16.24 23.84
CA ASP A 26 12.45 15.27 24.55
C ASP A 26 12.11 14.06 23.64
N GLU A 27 11.79 14.29 22.37
CA GLU A 27 11.60 13.25 21.34
C GLU A 27 12.83 12.33 21.18
N LEU A 28 14.04 12.90 21.15
CA LEU A 28 15.29 12.12 21.06
C LEU A 28 15.48 11.22 22.29
N ILE A 29 15.22 11.74 23.49
CA ILE A 29 15.34 10.99 24.74
C ILE A 29 14.29 9.88 24.82
N GLN A 30 13.06 10.13 24.38
CA GLN A 30 12.00 9.12 24.26
C GLN A 30 12.40 8.02 23.26
N ALA A 31 12.91 8.39 22.08
CA ALA A 31 13.47 7.46 21.09
C ALA A 31 14.79 6.76 21.54
N GLY A 32 15.25 7.00 22.77
CA GLY A 32 16.38 6.32 23.40
C GLY A 32 17.75 6.88 23.06
N TRP A 33 17.83 8.01 22.35
CA TRP A 33 19.09 8.69 22.03
C TRP A 33 19.52 9.62 23.16
N ALA A 34 20.71 9.39 23.69
CA ALA A 34 21.38 10.27 24.65
C ALA A 34 22.59 10.95 24.00
N LYS A 35 22.82 12.23 24.31
CA LYS A 35 24.01 12.96 23.88
C LYS A 35 25.17 12.70 24.83
N CYS A 36 26.27 12.15 24.31
CA CYS A 36 27.47 11.75 25.04
C CYS A 36 28.69 12.55 24.55
N TRP A 37 29.80 12.49 25.29
CA TRP A 37 31.06 13.14 24.91
C TRP A 37 32.18 12.12 24.68
N SER A 38 32.81 12.14 23.51
CA SER A 38 33.98 11.30 23.26
C SER A 38 35.24 11.99 23.77
N LYS A 39 35.85 11.43 24.83
CA LYS A 39 37.17 11.87 25.32
C LYS A 39 38.30 11.62 24.31
N ARG A 40 38.12 10.70 23.35
CA ARG A 40 39.14 10.34 22.34
C ARG A 40 39.08 11.25 21.11
N GLU A 41 37.87 11.53 20.62
CA GLU A 41 37.64 12.37 19.43
C GLU A 41 37.40 13.86 19.78
N ASN A 42 37.45 14.20 21.08
CA ASN A 42 37.17 15.51 21.66
C ASN A 42 35.91 16.23 21.11
N ARG A 43 34.84 15.46 20.86
CA ARG A 43 33.58 15.96 20.29
C ARG A 43 32.37 15.20 20.84
N PRO A 44 31.15 15.79 20.80
CA PRO A 44 29.95 15.09 21.20
C PRO A 44 29.55 14.02 20.17
N TYR A 45 28.76 13.05 20.63
CA TYR A 45 28.11 12.03 19.81
C TYR A 45 26.76 11.67 20.43
N TYR A 46 25.94 10.91 19.71
CA TYR A 46 24.64 10.43 20.18
C TYR A 46 24.66 8.90 20.26
N PHE A 47 24.28 8.34 21.40
CA PHE A 47 24.20 6.90 21.64
C PHE A 47 22.74 6.49 21.83
N ASN A 48 22.29 5.44 21.13
CA ASN A 48 20.95 4.90 21.32
C ASN A 48 20.97 3.68 22.25
N ARG A 49 20.27 3.78 23.40
CA ARG A 49 20.18 2.70 24.40
C ARG A 49 19.33 1.50 23.96
N PHE A 50 18.52 1.63 22.91
CA PHE A 50 17.64 0.57 22.40
C PHE A 50 18.21 -0.15 21.17
N THR A 51 19.05 0.52 20.36
CA THR A 51 19.70 -0.08 19.17
C THR A 51 21.21 -0.30 19.31
N ASN A 52 21.83 0.16 20.41
CA ASN A 52 23.28 0.19 20.66
C ASN A 52 24.10 0.95 19.59
N GLN A 53 23.45 1.78 18.75
CA GLN A 53 24.13 2.57 17.74
C GLN A 53 24.77 3.83 18.33
N SER A 54 25.91 4.24 17.76
CA SER A 54 26.56 5.53 18.04
C SER A 54 26.68 6.34 16.75
N LEU A 55 26.18 7.58 16.76
CA LEU A 55 26.26 8.52 15.64
C LEU A 55 27.01 9.78 16.05
N TRP A 56 27.86 10.30 15.18
CA TRP A 56 28.56 11.59 15.42
C TRP A 56 27.66 12.80 15.14
N GLU A 57 26.55 12.59 14.44
CA GLU A 57 25.58 13.60 14.05
C GLU A 57 24.25 13.35 14.76
N MET A 58 23.37 14.36 14.79
CA MET A 58 22.09 14.25 15.49
C MET A 58 21.16 13.26 14.75
N PRO A 59 20.62 12.25 15.44
CA PRO A 59 19.73 11.27 14.82
C PRO A 59 18.46 11.94 14.28
N VAL A 60 18.09 11.65 13.03
CA VAL A 60 16.86 12.17 12.43
C VAL A 60 15.77 11.10 12.56
N LEU A 61 14.81 11.34 13.45
CA LEU A 61 13.61 10.50 13.55
C LEU A 61 12.73 10.70 12.31
N GLY A 62 12.04 9.62 11.90
CA GLY A 62 10.95 9.68 10.91
C GLY A 62 11.30 9.70 9.42
N GLN A 63 12.57 9.72 8.98
CA GLN A 63 12.92 9.47 7.56
C GLN A 63 14.22 8.68 7.38
N HIS A 64 14.18 7.71 6.47
CA HIS A 64 15.37 7.16 5.80
C HIS A 64 15.34 7.59 4.34
N ASP A 65 16.20 8.55 3.98
CA ASP A 65 16.58 8.74 2.58
C ASP A 65 17.54 7.62 2.20
N VAL A 66 17.09 6.67 1.37
CA VAL A 66 17.91 5.54 0.91
C VAL A 66 18.84 5.98 -0.24
N ILE A 67 19.76 6.91 0.05
CA ILE A 67 20.86 7.31 -0.84
C ILE A 67 22.14 7.53 -0.03
N SER A 68 22.95 6.47 0.11
CA SER A 68 24.41 6.57 0.27
C SER A 68 25.10 5.21 0.12
N ASP A 69 25.36 4.79 -1.12
CA ASP A 69 26.51 3.93 -1.45
C ASP A 69 27.22 4.56 -2.67
N PRO A 70 28.46 5.06 -2.53
CA PRO A 70 29.11 5.89 -3.55
C PRO A 70 29.94 5.11 -4.59
N LEU A 71 29.63 3.83 -4.87
CA LEU A 71 30.33 3.02 -5.89
C LEU A 71 29.37 2.35 -6.90
N GLY A 72 28.89 3.14 -7.86
CA GLY A 72 28.18 2.61 -9.02
C GLY A 72 29.11 1.99 -10.07
N LEU A 73 28.82 0.76 -10.51
CA LEU A 73 29.35 0.17 -11.73
C LEU A 73 28.22 -0.42 -12.58
N ASN A 74 28.37 -0.32 -13.90
CA ASN A 74 27.25 -0.36 -14.85
C ASN A 74 26.99 -1.76 -15.46
N ALA A 75 25.75 -1.95 -15.90
CA ALA A 75 25.43 -2.74 -17.08
C ALA A 75 24.34 -2.02 -17.89
N ALA A 76 24.73 -1.20 -18.86
CA ALA A 76 23.82 -0.57 -19.81
C ALA A 76 23.64 -1.46 -21.06
N PRO A 77 22.44 -1.52 -21.66
CA PRO A 77 22.23 -2.29 -22.89
C PRO A 77 22.84 -1.57 -24.09
N ALA A 78 23.47 -2.32 -25.00
CA ALA A 78 23.96 -1.81 -26.27
C ALA A 78 23.05 -2.26 -27.42
N SER A 79 22.72 -1.34 -28.32
CA SER A 79 21.96 -1.59 -29.55
C SER A 79 22.68 -0.90 -30.71
N GLY A 80 23.04 -1.65 -31.75
CA GLY A 80 23.74 -1.11 -32.92
C GLY A 80 23.97 -2.17 -34.00
N GLU A 81 23.58 -1.83 -35.22
CA GLU A 81 23.65 -2.66 -36.44
C GLU A 81 25.11 -2.78 -36.96
N GLY A 82 25.39 -3.73 -37.85
CA GLY A 82 26.63 -3.71 -38.66
C GLY A 82 27.13 -5.07 -39.17
N ALA A 83 27.10 -5.27 -40.49
CA ALA A 83 27.57 -6.47 -41.17
C ALA A 83 29.10 -6.72 -41.09
N GLY A 84 29.55 -7.98 -41.22
CA GLY A 84 30.97 -8.31 -41.41
C GLY A 84 31.28 -9.82 -41.42
N ASP A 85 31.72 -10.32 -42.56
CA ASP A 85 32.20 -11.69 -42.89
C ASP A 85 33.32 -12.25 -41.97
N GLY A 86 33.58 -13.58 -41.98
CA GLY A 86 34.73 -14.15 -41.25
C GLY A 86 34.73 -15.62 -40.81
N SER A 87 34.46 -16.58 -41.72
CA SER A 87 34.85 -18.02 -41.78
C SER A 87 35.52 -18.80 -40.59
N LEU A 88 35.36 -20.14 -40.65
CA LEU A 88 36.04 -21.23 -39.87
C LEU A 88 35.53 -21.51 -38.43
N GLY A 89 35.30 -22.76 -37.98
CA GLY A 89 35.23 -24.02 -38.74
C GLY A 89 35.16 -25.34 -37.90
N ASN A 90 34.42 -26.33 -38.42
CA ASN A 90 34.46 -27.79 -38.15
C ASN A 90 33.93 -28.42 -36.82
N GLY A 91 33.37 -29.64 -36.94
CA GLY A 91 33.05 -30.57 -35.82
C GLY A 91 31.55 -30.90 -35.60
N GLN A 92 30.82 -31.56 -36.52
CA GLN A 92 30.66 -33.04 -36.61
C GLN A 92 30.50 -33.77 -35.24
N ARG A 93 29.47 -34.59 -34.97
CA ARG A 93 28.52 -35.34 -35.84
C ARG A 93 27.08 -35.50 -35.28
N LYS A 94 26.15 -35.72 -36.23
CA LYS A 94 24.77 -36.21 -36.06
C LYS A 94 24.69 -37.65 -35.50
N ARG A 95 23.58 -37.99 -34.81
CA ARG A 95 22.59 -39.04 -35.20
C ARG A 95 21.48 -39.24 -34.15
N GLY A 96 20.23 -39.40 -34.61
CA GLY A 96 19.13 -40.12 -33.93
C GLY A 96 18.73 -41.34 -34.78
N PRO A 97 17.45 -41.80 -34.83
CA PRO A 97 16.24 -41.36 -34.10
C PRO A 97 15.37 -42.55 -33.57
N SER A 98 14.08 -42.26 -33.28
CA SER A 98 12.90 -43.16 -33.38
C SER A 98 12.59 -44.27 -32.33
N GLU A 99 11.38 -44.15 -31.74
CA GLU A 99 10.30 -45.17 -31.55
C GLU A 99 10.59 -46.45 -30.72
N GLU A 100 9.62 -47.20 -30.15
CA GLU A 100 8.15 -47.26 -30.33
C GLU A 100 7.41 -47.49 -28.97
N ALA A 101 6.15 -47.96 -28.96
CA ALA A 101 5.20 -47.91 -27.82
C ALA A 101 4.91 -49.25 -27.11
N SER A 102 4.26 -49.20 -25.93
CA SER A 102 3.48 -50.32 -25.35
C SER A 102 2.51 -49.85 -24.24
N GLN A 103 1.57 -50.72 -23.85
CA GLN A 103 0.37 -50.41 -23.05
C GLN A 103 0.44 -50.98 -21.61
N GLY A 104 -0.34 -50.43 -20.66
CA GLY A 104 -0.51 -51.05 -19.34
C GLY A 104 -1.42 -50.28 -18.37
N GLY A 105 -2.43 -50.96 -17.83
CA GLY A 105 -3.47 -50.41 -16.95
C GLY A 105 -3.16 -50.37 -15.44
N PRO A 106 -4.18 -50.12 -14.60
CA PRO A 106 -4.08 -49.09 -13.55
C PRO A 106 -3.78 -49.63 -12.15
N ASN A 107 -3.17 -48.80 -11.29
CA ASN A 107 -3.10 -49.11 -9.86
C ASN A 107 -3.05 -47.89 -8.90
N SER A 108 -3.73 -48.08 -7.78
CA SER A 108 -3.90 -47.21 -6.60
C SER A 108 -2.77 -46.20 -6.28
N PHE A 109 -3.06 -44.90 -6.39
CA PHE A 109 -2.23 -43.83 -5.81
C PHE A 109 -2.40 -43.75 -4.29
N LYS A 110 -1.47 -44.36 -3.55
CA LYS A 110 -1.34 -44.17 -2.10
C LYS A 110 -0.91 -42.72 -1.80
N ARG A 111 -1.53 -42.09 -0.79
CA ARG A 111 -1.09 -40.77 -0.28
C ARG A 111 0.39 -40.85 0.16
N PRO A 112 1.27 -39.92 -0.23
CA PRO A 112 2.61 -39.83 0.34
C PRO A 112 2.51 -39.44 1.81
N LYS A 113 3.13 -40.22 2.71
CA LYS A 113 3.35 -39.80 4.09
C LYS A 113 4.59 -38.90 4.12
N HIS A 114 4.49 -37.72 4.71
CA HIS A 114 5.67 -36.89 4.97
C HIS A 114 6.61 -37.59 5.97
N PRO A 115 7.92 -37.64 5.71
CA PRO A 115 8.89 -38.06 6.72
C PRO A 115 9.06 -36.94 7.76
N PRO A 116 9.01 -37.24 9.08
CA PRO A 116 9.34 -36.25 10.11
C PRO A 116 10.86 -36.04 10.17
N GLY A 117 11.31 -34.79 10.33
CA GLY A 117 12.71 -34.51 10.71
C GLY A 117 13.54 -33.57 9.80
N MET A 118 12.94 -32.83 8.86
CA MET A 118 13.62 -31.70 8.21
C MET A 118 12.88 -30.37 8.45
N PRO A 119 13.56 -29.33 8.97
CA PRO A 119 12.97 -27.99 9.05
C PRO A 119 12.95 -27.34 7.67
N LEU A 120 11.77 -27.35 7.02
CA LEU A 120 11.51 -26.53 5.84
C LEU A 120 11.52 -25.05 6.24
N PHE A 121 12.67 -24.39 6.14
CA PHE A 121 12.86 -22.96 6.45
C PHE A 121 12.16 -21.97 5.48
N CYS A 122 11.16 -22.45 4.74
CA CYS A 122 10.19 -21.60 4.04
C CYS A 122 9.31 -20.92 5.10
N SER A 123 9.59 -19.65 5.36
CA SER A 123 8.75 -18.79 6.21
C SER A 123 7.37 -18.65 5.56
N VAL A 124 6.36 -19.27 6.16
CA VAL A 124 4.96 -19.16 5.74
C VAL A 124 4.41 -17.79 6.15
N TYR A 125 3.57 -17.19 5.31
CA TYR A 125 3.04 -15.82 5.51
C TYR A 125 1.49 -15.74 5.42
N TRP A 126 0.81 -16.87 5.63
CA TRP A 126 -0.61 -17.09 5.42
C TRP A 126 -1.10 -18.34 6.17
N ASP A 127 -2.38 -18.40 6.51
CA ASP A 127 -3.09 -19.62 6.89
C ASP A 127 -4.29 -19.83 5.96
N LEU A 128 -4.23 -20.88 5.14
CA LEU A 128 -5.26 -21.22 4.16
C LEU A 128 -6.21 -22.34 4.66
N ASP A 129 -5.94 -22.92 5.84
CA ASP A 129 -6.76 -23.96 6.44
C ASP A 129 -7.83 -23.37 7.39
N VAL A 130 -7.68 -22.11 7.83
CA VAL A 130 -8.78 -21.34 8.44
C VAL A 130 -9.97 -21.25 7.49
N GLN A 131 -11.12 -21.75 7.94
CA GLN A 131 -12.39 -21.67 7.21
C GLN A 131 -13.09 -20.33 7.48
N THR A 132 -13.86 -19.86 6.50
CA THR A 132 -14.64 -18.62 6.64
C THR A 132 -15.76 -18.77 7.68
N ASN A 133 -15.98 -17.72 8.48
CA ASN A 133 -17.22 -17.50 9.22
C ASN A 133 -18.08 -16.38 8.62
N ALA A 134 -17.67 -15.81 7.48
CA ALA A 134 -18.44 -14.80 6.77
C ALA A 134 -19.64 -15.44 6.05
N VAL A 135 -20.85 -15.08 6.45
CA VAL A 135 -22.12 -15.50 5.85
C VAL A 135 -22.67 -14.37 5.00
N ILE A 136 -23.14 -14.70 3.80
CA ILE A 136 -23.81 -13.79 2.86
C ILE A 136 -25.19 -14.35 2.50
N LYS A 137 -26.10 -13.49 2.00
CA LYS A 137 -27.13 -13.99 1.07
C LYS A 137 -26.43 -14.54 -0.17
N GLU A 138 -26.96 -15.61 -0.76
CA GLU A 138 -26.45 -16.10 -2.03
C GLU A 138 -26.51 -14.99 -3.11
N ARG A 139 -25.55 -14.97 -4.02
CA ARG A 139 -25.37 -13.92 -5.02
C ARG A 139 -25.33 -14.52 -6.42
N THR A 140 -25.81 -13.77 -7.40
CA THR A 140 -25.60 -14.05 -8.82
C THR A 140 -24.11 -14.14 -9.15
N THR A 141 -23.82 -14.74 -10.31
CA THR A 141 -22.56 -14.55 -11.02
C THR A 141 -22.30 -13.07 -11.35
N PHE A 142 -21.02 -12.73 -11.57
CA PHE A 142 -20.57 -11.43 -12.04
C PHE A 142 -20.35 -11.44 -13.56
N ASP A 143 -20.76 -10.38 -14.25
CA ASP A 143 -20.68 -10.25 -15.72
C ASP A 143 -19.36 -9.64 -16.24
N TYR A 144 -18.27 -9.83 -15.49
CA TYR A 144 -16.93 -9.54 -15.97
C TYR A 144 -16.50 -10.58 -17.02
N LEU A 145 -15.89 -10.10 -18.11
CA LEU A 145 -15.34 -10.96 -19.15
C LEU A 145 -14.12 -11.73 -18.59
N PRO A 146 -14.05 -13.07 -18.72
CA PRO A 146 -12.99 -13.86 -18.10
C PRO A 146 -11.57 -13.51 -18.62
N PRO A 147 -10.56 -13.45 -17.75
CA PRO A 147 -9.24 -12.94 -18.11
C PRO A 147 -8.52 -13.84 -19.14
N HIS A 148 -7.85 -13.19 -20.09
CA HIS A 148 -7.04 -13.82 -21.13
C HIS A 148 -5.74 -13.02 -21.35
N PRO A 149 -4.55 -13.66 -21.45
CA PRO A 149 -3.27 -12.96 -21.50
C PRO A 149 -3.13 -11.88 -22.58
N GLU A 150 -3.73 -12.06 -23.75
CA GLU A 150 -3.72 -11.05 -24.82
C GLU A 150 -4.41 -9.74 -24.41
N ILE A 151 -5.54 -9.84 -23.71
CA ILE A 151 -6.33 -8.68 -23.28
C ILE A 151 -5.66 -8.00 -22.10
N GLU A 152 -5.01 -8.76 -21.21
CA GLU A 152 -4.23 -8.20 -20.11
C GLU A 152 -2.95 -7.51 -20.62
N LEU A 153 -2.32 -8.03 -21.67
CA LEU A 153 -1.22 -7.36 -22.38
C LEU A 153 -1.68 -6.04 -23.02
N GLN A 154 -2.84 -6.03 -23.69
CA GLN A 154 -3.42 -4.81 -24.26
C GLN A 154 -3.76 -3.77 -23.16
N ARG A 155 -4.36 -4.22 -22.05
CA ARG A 155 -4.66 -3.39 -20.86
C ARG A 155 -3.38 -2.80 -20.26
N ALA A 156 -2.31 -3.59 -20.15
CA ALA A 156 -1.01 -3.12 -19.68
C ALA A 156 -0.46 -2.00 -20.57
N GLN A 157 -0.39 -2.23 -21.89
CA GLN A 157 0.13 -1.26 -22.86
C GLN A 157 -0.66 0.05 -22.87
N LEU A 158 -2.00 -0.03 -22.76
CA LEU A 158 -2.86 1.15 -22.71
C LEU A 158 -2.75 1.90 -21.38
N THR A 159 -2.63 1.19 -20.25
CA THR A 159 -2.44 1.84 -18.94
C THR A 159 -1.09 2.56 -18.85
N THR A 160 -0.01 1.99 -19.41
CA THR A 160 1.29 2.67 -19.52
C THR A 160 1.19 3.95 -20.35
N LYS A 161 0.45 3.93 -21.47
CA LYS A 161 0.19 5.15 -22.27
C LYS A 161 -0.67 6.17 -21.53
N LEU A 162 -1.60 5.73 -20.69
CA LEU A 162 -2.41 6.62 -19.85
C LEU A 162 -1.57 7.31 -18.76
N ARG A 163 -0.62 6.58 -18.13
CA ARG A 163 0.41 7.16 -17.23
C ARG A 163 1.29 8.18 -17.96
N GLN A 164 1.76 7.85 -19.17
CA GLN A 164 2.54 8.77 -20.00
C GLN A 164 1.77 10.06 -20.33
N HIS A 165 0.51 9.95 -20.78
CA HIS A 165 -0.32 11.13 -21.06
C HIS A 165 -0.57 11.98 -19.81
N TYR A 166 -0.63 11.38 -18.61
CA TYR A 166 -0.78 12.15 -17.36
C TYR A 166 0.48 12.96 -17.05
N HIS A 167 1.66 12.36 -17.25
CA HIS A 167 2.96 13.02 -17.14
C HIS A 167 3.12 14.16 -18.17
N GLU A 168 2.74 13.92 -19.42
CA GLU A 168 2.74 14.93 -20.49
C GLU A 168 1.82 16.12 -20.14
N LEU A 169 0.61 15.84 -19.63
CA LEU A 169 -0.36 16.88 -19.26
C LEU A 169 0.09 17.72 -18.06
N CYS A 170 0.66 17.12 -17.02
CA CYS A 170 1.19 17.86 -15.87
C CYS A 170 2.38 18.76 -16.28
N SER A 171 3.30 18.21 -17.07
CA SER A 171 4.50 18.92 -17.52
C SER A 171 4.17 20.06 -18.48
N GLN A 172 3.30 19.82 -19.48
CA GLN A 172 2.99 20.83 -20.51
C GLN A 172 2.08 21.97 -20.01
N ARG A 173 1.18 21.71 -19.05
CA ARG A 173 0.21 22.71 -18.57
C ARG A 173 0.70 23.47 -17.35
N GLU A 174 1.18 22.75 -16.33
CA GLU A 174 1.55 23.32 -15.03
C GLU A 174 3.07 23.41 -14.83
N GLY A 175 3.87 22.75 -15.67
CA GLY A 175 5.33 22.75 -15.53
C GLY A 175 5.84 21.86 -14.39
N ILE A 176 5.04 20.88 -13.96
CA ILE A 176 5.36 19.98 -12.85
C ILE A 176 5.38 18.51 -13.28
N GLU A 177 6.17 17.73 -12.55
CA GLU A 177 6.06 16.27 -12.55
C GLU A 177 4.79 15.82 -11.83
N PRO A 178 4.16 14.69 -12.21
CA PRO A 178 3.08 14.08 -11.45
C PRO A 178 3.41 13.94 -9.95
N PRO A 179 2.47 14.27 -9.04
CA PRO A 179 2.61 13.94 -7.64
C PRO A 179 2.77 12.42 -7.47
N ARG A 180 3.63 11.99 -6.53
CA ARG A 180 3.99 10.55 -6.41
C ARG A 180 2.77 9.75 -5.97
N GLU A 181 2.50 8.63 -6.63
CA GLU A 181 1.34 7.75 -6.40
C GLU A 181 -0.05 8.35 -6.72
N SER A 182 -0.16 9.60 -7.20
CA SER A 182 -1.46 10.24 -7.48
C SER A 182 -2.28 9.49 -8.53
N PHE A 183 -1.64 8.93 -9.55
CA PHE A 183 -2.30 8.09 -10.56
C PHE A 183 -2.87 6.79 -9.96
N ASN A 184 -2.19 6.22 -8.96
CA ASN A 184 -2.62 4.99 -8.30
C ASN A 184 -3.77 5.27 -7.31
N ARG A 185 -3.71 6.38 -6.56
CA ARG A 185 -4.83 6.86 -5.75
C ARG A 185 -6.03 7.27 -6.60
N TRP A 186 -5.81 7.87 -7.78
CA TRP A 186 -6.86 8.13 -8.77
C TRP A 186 -7.55 6.84 -9.22
N LEU A 187 -6.82 5.76 -9.54
CA LEU A 187 -7.45 4.46 -9.86
C LEU A 187 -8.32 3.94 -8.70
N LEU A 188 -7.85 4.05 -7.45
CA LEU A 188 -8.63 3.65 -6.27
C LEU A 188 -9.88 4.50 -6.06
N GLU A 189 -9.73 5.83 -6.06
CA GLU A 189 -10.81 6.80 -5.85
C GLU A 189 -11.89 6.68 -6.94
N ARG A 190 -11.49 6.62 -8.21
CA ARG A 190 -12.42 6.44 -9.32
C ARG A 190 -13.22 5.15 -9.18
N LYS A 191 -12.59 4.04 -8.75
CA LYS A 191 -13.29 2.75 -8.54
C LYS A 191 -14.24 2.72 -7.33
N VAL A 192 -14.36 3.81 -6.55
CA VAL A 192 -15.47 4.00 -5.58
C VAL A 192 -16.77 4.39 -6.30
N VAL A 193 -16.68 5.16 -7.39
CA VAL A 193 -17.83 5.76 -8.10
C VAL A 193 -18.05 5.24 -9.53
N ASP A 194 -17.08 4.51 -10.08
CA ASP A 194 -17.11 4.00 -11.45
C ASP A 194 -18.13 2.86 -11.64
N LYS A 195 -19.09 3.07 -12.54
CA LYS A 195 -20.06 2.06 -13.00
C LYS A 195 -19.55 1.30 -14.24
N GLY A 196 -18.30 1.54 -14.62
CA GLY A 196 -17.64 1.03 -15.82
C GLY A 196 -17.39 -0.47 -15.86
N VAL A 197 -17.18 -0.98 -17.07
CA VAL A 197 -17.10 -2.42 -17.38
C VAL A 197 -15.70 -3.02 -17.42
N ASP A 198 -14.65 -2.22 -17.18
CA ASP A 198 -13.27 -2.71 -17.04
C ASP A 198 -12.91 -2.89 -15.56
N PRO A 199 -12.22 -3.97 -15.15
CA PRO A 199 -11.87 -4.20 -13.75
C PRO A 199 -10.78 -3.24 -13.22
N LEU A 200 -10.01 -2.57 -14.07
CA LEU A 200 -8.90 -1.70 -13.67
C LEU A 200 -9.16 -0.22 -14.00
N LEU A 201 -9.45 0.09 -15.26
CA LEU A 201 -9.55 1.47 -15.74
C LEU A 201 -10.97 2.02 -15.55
N PRO A 202 -11.15 3.30 -15.14
CA PRO A 202 -12.46 3.91 -15.05
C PRO A 202 -13.05 4.28 -16.41
N SER A 203 -14.38 4.21 -16.55
CA SER A 203 -15.09 4.61 -17.77
C SER A 203 -16.46 5.28 -17.58
N GLU A 204 -17.07 5.19 -16.41
CA GLU A 204 -18.39 5.75 -16.11
C GLU A 204 -18.43 6.28 -14.67
N CYS A 205 -17.76 7.41 -14.43
CA CYS A 205 -17.67 8.09 -13.14
C CYS A 205 -18.45 9.42 -13.14
N ASP A 206 -19.15 9.71 -12.05
CA ASP A 206 -19.73 11.02 -11.74
C ASP A 206 -19.28 11.43 -10.32
N PRO A 207 -18.66 12.62 -10.11
CA PRO A 207 -18.26 13.62 -11.10
C PRO A 207 -17.11 13.14 -12.01
N VAL A 208 -17.02 13.67 -13.23
CA VAL A 208 -15.92 13.40 -14.18
C VAL A 208 -14.54 13.79 -13.63
N ILE A 209 -14.47 14.91 -12.90
CA ILE A 209 -13.24 15.40 -12.28
C ILE A 209 -12.99 14.61 -10.98
N SER A 210 -11.78 14.10 -10.79
CA SER A 210 -11.39 13.38 -9.58
C SER A 210 -10.99 14.38 -8.48
N PRO A 211 -11.62 14.34 -7.28
CA PRO A 211 -11.20 15.16 -6.15
C PRO A 211 -9.82 14.77 -5.63
N SER A 212 -9.43 13.48 -5.72
CA SER A 212 -8.07 12.99 -5.38
C SER A 212 -7.02 13.58 -6.32
N MET A 213 -7.15 13.35 -7.64
CA MET A 213 -6.16 13.85 -8.61
C MET A 213 -6.08 15.39 -8.61
N PHE A 214 -7.22 16.08 -8.47
CA PHE A 214 -7.24 17.53 -8.35
C PHE A 214 -6.51 18.01 -7.08
N ARG A 215 -6.85 17.45 -5.90
CA ARG A 215 -6.24 17.78 -4.60
C ARG A 215 -4.72 17.64 -4.63
N GLU A 216 -4.22 16.55 -5.21
CA GLU A 216 -2.78 16.29 -5.29
C GLU A 216 -2.05 17.18 -6.29
N VAL A 217 -2.58 17.34 -7.51
CA VAL A 217 -1.94 18.21 -8.53
C VAL A 217 -1.93 19.66 -8.06
N MET A 218 -2.99 20.14 -7.41
CA MET A 218 -3.06 21.49 -6.85
C MET A 218 -2.11 21.73 -5.66
N ASN A 219 -1.74 20.68 -4.91
CA ASN A 219 -0.78 20.83 -3.80
C ASN A 219 0.65 21.12 -4.28
N ASP A 220 1.05 20.54 -5.42
CA ASP A 220 2.38 20.69 -6.02
C ASP A 220 2.49 21.93 -6.96
N ILE A 221 1.49 22.83 -6.93
CA ILE A 221 1.45 24.10 -7.68
C ILE A 221 1.74 25.28 -6.74
N PRO A 222 2.52 26.30 -7.16
CA PRO A 222 3.18 26.46 -8.46
C PRO A 222 4.52 25.73 -8.57
N ILE A 223 5.01 25.16 -7.46
CA ILE A 223 6.11 24.19 -7.42
C ILE A 223 5.85 23.16 -6.32
N ARG A 224 6.31 21.93 -6.54
CA ARG A 224 6.35 20.88 -5.52
C ARG A 224 7.30 21.26 -4.39
N LEU A 225 6.82 21.14 -3.15
CA LEU A 225 7.64 21.39 -1.96
C LEU A 225 8.40 20.11 -1.55
N SER A 226 9.73 20.17 -1.59
CA SER A 226 10.62 19.10 -1.12
C SER A 226 10.94 19.24 0.37
N ARG A 227 11.16 18.14 1.11
CA ARG A 227 11.68 18.22 2.49
C ARG A 227 13.06 18.87 2.49
N ILE A 228 13.27 19.84 3.38
CA ILE A 228 14.50 20.63 3.46
C ILE A 228 15.39 20.15 4.60
N LYS A 229 16.66 19.87 4.29
CA LYS A 229 17.69 19.55 5.27
C LYS A 229 18.43 20.82 5.69
N TYR A 230 18.93 21.61 4.75
CA TYR A 230 19.89 22.68 4.99
C TYR A 230 19.32 24.10 4.77
N LYS A 231 19.90 25.11 5.45
CA LYS A 231 19.53 26.55 5.32
C LYS A 231 19.47 27.02 3.87
N GLU A 232 20.47 26.66 3.06
CA GLU A 232 20.55 27.07 1.65
C GLU A 232 19.50 26.40 0.76
N GLU A 233 18.97 25.24 1.13
CA GLU A 233 17.83 24.62 0.44
C GLU A 233 16.53 25.37 0.77
N ALA A 234 16.36 25.81 2.03
CA ALA A 234 15.22 26.64 2.45
C ALA A 234 15.16 27.96 1.67
N ARG A 235 16.30 28.68 1.64
CA ARG A 235 16.45 29.93 0.88
C ARG A 235 16.16 29.75 -0.61
N LYS A 236 16.64 28.64 -1.21
CA LYS A 236 16.38 28.30 -2.62
C LYS A 236 14.92 27.92 -2.89
N LEU A 237 14.25 27.19 -1.99
CA LEU A 237 12.84 26.82 -2.19
C LEU A 237 11.93 28.04 -2.05
N LEU A 238 12.17 28.92 -1.06
CA LEU A 238 11.45 30.18 -0.92
C LEU A 238 11.58 31.07 -2.16
N PHE A 239 12.81 31.24 -2.67
CA PHE A 239 13.05 31.98 -3.90
C PHE A 239 12.28 31.38 -5.09
N LYS A 240 12.40 30.07 -5.31
CA LYS A 240 11.71 29.37 -6.42
C LYS A 240 10.18 29.47 -6.31
N TYR A 241 9.62 29.36 -5.10
CA TYR A 241 8.17 29.48 -4.89
C TYR A 241 7.69 30.89 -5.25
N ALA A 242 8.40 31.91 -4.76
CA ALA A 242 8.09 33.31 -5.03
C ALA A 242 8.22 33.65 -6.53
N GLU A 243 9.27 33.18 -7.20
CA GLU A 243 9.46 33.32 -8.65
C GLU A 243 8.36 32.62 -9.45
N ALA A 244 8.02 31.37 -9.12
CA ALA A 244 7.00 30.60 -9.82
C ALA A 244 5.58 31.18 -9.62
N ALA A 245 5.24 31.63 -8.40
CA ALA A 245 3.96 32.29 -8.12
C ALA A 245 3.80 33.59 -8.92
N LYS A 246 4.85 34.42 -9.00
CA LYS A 246 4.85 35.63 -9.84
C LYS A 246 4.76 35.29 -11.33
N LYS A 247 5.56 34.33 -11.81
CA LYS A 247 5.54 33.87 -13.21
C LYS A 247 4.15 33.38 -13.62
N MET A 248 3.50 32.56 -12.79
CA MET A 248 2.15 32.03 -13.08
C MET A 248 1.09 33.14 -13.12
N ILE A 249 1.14 34.08 -12.18
CA ILE A 249 0.25 35.25 -12.18
C ILE A 249 0.51 36.16 -13.38
N ASP A 250 1.77 36.33 -13.80
CA ASP A 250 2.11 37.15 -14.96
C ASP A 250 1.74 36.50 -16.30
N SER A 251 1.86 35.18 -16.45
CA SER A 251 1.55 34.49 -17.71
C SER A 251 0.09 34.06 -17.89
N ARG A 252 -0.72 34.01 -16.83
CA ARG A 252 -2.12 33.54 -16.88
C ARG A 252 -3.14 34.63 -16.62
N ASN A 253 -4.39 34.33 -16.98
CA ASN A 253 -5.55 35.13 -16.64
C ASN A 253 -5.74 35.11 -15.12
N ALA A 254 -5.75 36.29 -14.50
CA ALA A 254 -5.89 36.48 -13.06
C ALA A 254 -6.57 37.83 -12.80
N THR A 255 -7.43 37.89 -11.79
CA THR A 255 -8.12 39.15 -11.42
C THR A 255 -7.11 40.24 -11.02
N PRO A 256 -7.43 41.54 -11.21
CA PRO A 256 -6.52 42.63 -10.85
C PRO A 256 -6.05 42.57 -9.39
N ASP A 257 -6.95 42.21 -8.47
CA ASP A 257 -6.63 42.07 -7.05
C ASP A 257 -5.71 40.88 -6.78
N SER A 258 -6.00 39.70 -7.35
CA SER A 258 -5.11 38.53 -7.25
C SER A 258 -3.70 38.85 -7.79
N ARG A 259 -3.63 39.56 -8.92
CA ARG A 259 -2.37 40.00 -9.54
C ARG A 259 -1.62 40.98 -8.64
N LYS A 260 -2.32 41.90 -7.97
CA LYS A 260 -1.75 42.88 -7.02
C LYS A 260 -1.24 42.19 -5.75
N VAL A 261 -2.05 41.33 -5.12
CA VAL A 261 -1.72 40.63 -3.87
C VAL A 261 -0.51 39.72 -4.05
N VAL A 262 -0.48 38.86 -5.08
CA VAL A 262 0.65 37.95 -5.29
C VAL A 262 1.93 38.71 -5.63
N LYS A 263 1.87 39.74 -6.51
CA LYS A 263 3.06 40.54 -6.83
C LYS A 263 3.64 41.25 -5.61
N TRP A 264 2.79 41.85 -4.78
CA TRP A 264 3.24 42.55 -3.58
C TRP A 264 3.92 41.60 -2.58
N ASN A 265 3.31 40.45 -2.29
CA ASN A 265 3.88 39.45 -1.37
C ASN A 265 5.19 38.84 -1.89
N VAL A 266 5.29 38.59 -3.21
CA VAL A 266 6.53 38.15 -3.85
C VAL A 266 7.60 39.24 -3.79
N GLU A 267 7.25 40.49 -4.06
CA GLU A 267 8.22 41.60 -4.06
C GLU A 267 8.71 41.94 -2.65
N ASP A 268 7.86 41.87 -1.62
CA ASP A 268 8.27 41.90 -0.22
C ASP A 268 9.25 40.74 0.11
N THR A 269 8.89 39.50 -0.22
CA THR A 269 9.77 38.33 0.01
C THR A 269 11.12 38.49 -0.70
N MET A 270 11.12 38.95 -1.95
CA MET A 270 12.33 39.22 -2.74
C MET A 270 13.10 40.45 -2.26
N ASN A 271 12.48 41.40 -1.54
CA ASN A 271 13.16 42.50 -0.85
C ASN A 271 13.81 42.01 0.45
N TRP A 272 13.11 41.20 1.25
CA TRP A 272 13.65 40.60 2.47
C TRP A 272 14.83 39.68 2.17
N LEU A 273 14.72 38.79 1.18
CA LEU A 273 15.81 37.93 0.70
C LEU A 273 17.09 38.69 0.29
N ARG A 274 16.97 39.95 -0.17
CA ARG A 274 18.11 40.81 -0.54
C ARG A 274 18.67 41.64 0.62
N ARG A 275 17.96 41.74 1.75
CA ARG A 275 18.39 42.45 2.95
C ARG A 275 18.99 41.47 3.96
N ASP A 276 18.24 40.43 4.29
CA ASP A 276 18.61 39.47 5.32
C ASP A 276 19.48 38.34 4.76
N HIS A 277 20.70 38.29 5.27
CA HIS A 277 21.71 37.25 5.02
C HIS A 277 21.93 36.38 6.28
N SER A 278 21.52 36.88 7.44
CA SER A 278 21.58 36.25 8.76
C SER A 278 20.57 35.11 8.91
N ALA A 279 19.33 35.32 8.47
CA ALA A 279 18.16 34.44 8.60
C ALA A 279 18.48 32.93 8.67
N SER A 280 17.92 32.27 9.68
CA SER A 280 18.03 30.82 9.95
C SER A 280 17.34 29.97 8.88
N LYS A 281 17.41 28.64 9.00
CA LYS A 281 16.63 27.73 8.13
C LYS A 281 15.14 27.92 8.40
N GLU A 282 14.79 28.14 9.66
CA GLU A 282 13.45 28.25 10.21
C GLU A 282 12.78 29.54 9.72
N ASP A 283 13.49 30.68 9.73
CA ASP A 283 13.01 31.95 9.15
C ASP A 283 12.61 31.82 7.67
N TYR A 284 13.35 31.04 6.88
CA TYR A 284 13.00 30.77 5.48
C TYR A 284 11.76 29.86 5.34
N MET A 285 11.55 28.93 6.28
CA MET A 285 10.37 28.06 6.30
C MET A 285 9.11 28.83 6.70
N ASP A 286 9.19 29.64 7.74
CA ASP A 286 8.07 30.46 8.22
C ASP A 286 7.68 31.52 7.18
N ARG A 287 8.67 32.13 6.49
CA ARG A 287 8.39 33.05 5.37
C ARG A 287 7.83 32.33 4.15
N LEU A 288 8.16 31.06 3.91
CA LEU A 288 7.57 30.23 2.85
C LEU A 288 6.12 29.86 3.18
N ASP A 289 5.82 29.44 4.41
CA ASP A 289 4.45 29.16 4.84
C ASP A 289 3.58 30.42 4.83
N HIS A 290 4.09 31.56 5.32
CA HIS A 290 3.41 32.85 5.20
C HIS A 290 3.12 33.20 3.73
N LEU A 291 4.11 33.11 2.84
CA LEU A 291 3.93 33.37 1.42
C LEU A 291 2.95 32.40 0.76
N ARG A 292 2.95 31.12 1.16
CA ARG A 292 1.98 30.10 0.71
C ARG A 292 0.56 30.44 1.18
N LYS A 293 0.39 30.91 2.42
CA LYS A 293 -0.90 31.33 2.97
C LYS A 293 -1.46 32.59 2.28
N GLN A 294 -0.61 33.56 1.96
CA GLN A 294 -1.03 34.78 1.24
C GLN A 294 -1.29 34.55 -0.26
N CYS A 295 -0.39 33.85 -0.95
CA CYS A 295 -0.49 33.66 -2.40
C CYS A 295 -1.34 32.45 -2.82
N GLY A 296 -1.47 31.45 -1.94
CA GLY A 296 -2.10 30.15 -2.23
C GLY A 296 -3.48 30.27 -2.87
N PRO A 297 -4.49 30.91 -2.23
CA PRO A 297 -5.83 31.03 -2.80
C PRO A 297 -5.87 31.67 -4.20
N HIS A 298 -5.01 32.66 -4.44
CA HIS A 298 -4.89 33.34 -5.74
C HIS A 298 -4.23 32.47 -6.81
N VAL A 299 -3.19 31.71 -6.45
CA VAL A 299 -2.54 30.73 -7.34
C VAL A 299 -3.50 29.57 -7.65
N THR A 300 -4.19 29.04 -6.64
CA THR A 300 -5.24 28.02 -6.77
C THR A 300 -6.34 28.47 -7.74
N ALA A 301 -6.87 29.68 -7.59
CA ALA A 301 -7.89 30.21 -8.49
C ALA A 301 -7.42 30.33 -9.96
N VAL A 302 -6.12 30.56 -10.18
CA VAL A 302 -5.50 30.76 -11.52
C VAL A 302 -5.06 29.43 -12.16
N ALA A 303 -4.87 28.37 -11.38
CA ALA A 303 -4.54 27.03 -11.89
C ALA A 303 -5.76 26.11 -12.06
N LYS A 304 -6.87 26.38 -11.34
CA LYS A 304 -8.05 25.51 -11.26
C LYS A 304 -8.48 24.90 -12.60
N ASP A 305 -8.92 25.72 -13.55
CA ASP A 305 -9.52 25.27 -14.82
C ASP A 305 -8.55 24.39 -15.64
N SER A 306 -7.25 24.68 -15.55
CA SER A 306 -6.20 23.91 -16.23
C SER A 306 -6.08 22.50 -15.65
N VAL A 307 -6.11 22.37 -14.32
CA VAL A 307 -6.00 21.11 -13.57
C VAL A 307 -7.29 20.29 -13.61
N GLU A 308 -8.46 20.92 -13.54
CA GLU A 308 -9.74 20.28 -13.88
C GLU A 308 -9.70 19.72 -15.32
N GLY A 309 -9.08 20.47 -16.24
CA GLY A 309 -8.80 20.03 -17.60
C GLY A 309 -7.78 18.89 -17.72
N ILE A 310 -6.85 18.70 -16.77
CA ILE A 310 -5.97 17.51 -16.71
C ILE A 310 -6.80 16.30 -16.29
N CYS A 311 -7.51 16.43 -15.17
CA CYS A 311 -8.33 15.36 -14.58
C CYS A 311 -9.38 14.84 -15.59
N SER A 312 -10.11 15.77 -16.21
CA SER A 312 -11.10 15.48 -17.25
C SER A 312 -10.46 14.84 -18.48
N LYS A 313 -9.31 15.34 -18.96
CA LYS A 313 -8.67 14.77 -20.15
C LYS A 313 -8.17 13.34 -19.91
N ILE A 314 -7.62 13.03 -18.73
CA ILE A 314 -7.19 11.67 -18.38
C ILE A 314 -8.37 10.72 -18.25
N TYR A 315 -9.46 11.13 -17.60
CA TYR A 315 -10.70 10.34 -17.57
C TYR A 315 -11.20 10.01 -18.99
N HIS A 316 -11.27 10.99 -19.89
CA HIS A 316 -11.74 10.76 -21.27
C HIS A 316 -10.81 9.88 -22.13
N ILE A 317 -9.49 9.88 -21.87
CA ILE A 317 -8.58 8.92 -22.51
C ILE A 317 -8.80 7.52 -21.93
N SER A 318 -9.02 7.40 -20.62
CA SER A 318 -9.38 6.14 -19.96
C SER A 318 -10.65 5.52 -20.55
N THR A 319 -11.71 6.31 -20.76
CA THR A 319 -12.98 5.80 -21.32
C THR A 319 -12.81 5.32 -22.78
N GLU A 320 -11.91 5.95 -23.56
CA GLU A 320 -11.52 5.46 -24.89
C GLU A 320 -10.77 4.13 -24.82
N TYR A 321 -9.81 4.01 -23.90
CA TYR A 321 -8.99 2.81 -23.74
C TYR A 321 -9.83 1.63 -23.25
N VAL A 322 -10.76 1.85 -22.30
CA VAL A 322 -11.74 0.83 -21.87
C VAL A 322 -12.59 0.34 -23.03
N ARG A 323 -13.09 1.23 -23.90
CA ARG A 323 -13.86 0.83 -25.10
C ARG A 323 -13.04 -0.07 -26.02
N ARG A 324 -11.77 0.24 -26.21
CA ARG A 324 -10.83 -0.53 -27.07
C ARG A 324 -10.49 -1.89 -26.48
N ILE A 325 -10.33 -1.99 -25.16
CA ILE A 325 -10.11 -3.25 -24.43
C ILE A 325 -11.38 -4.11 -24.49
N ARG A 326 -12.56 -3.54 -24.19
CA ARG A 326 -13.85 -4.24 -24.25
C ARG A 326 -14.13 -4.78 -25.65
N GLN A 327 -13.93 -4.00 -26.70
CA GLN A 327 -14.15 -4.46 -28.08
C GLN A 327 -13.21 -5.60 -28.47
N ALA A 328 -11.92 -5.50 -28.15
CA ALA A 328 -10.96 -6.57 -28.43
C ALA A 328 -11.30 -7.86 -27.66
N HIS A 329 -11.77 -7.73 -26.41
CA HIS A 329 -12.17 -8.89 -25.61
C HIS A 329 -13.46 -9.54 -26.11
N LEU A 330 -14.46 -8.76 -26.52
CA LEU A 330 -15.68 -9.29 -27.14
C LEU A 330 -15.39 -9.98 -28.48
N ASN A 331 -14.46 -9.45 -29.28
CA ASN A 331 -14.00 -10.12 -30.51
C ASN A 331 -13.34 -11.47 -30.19
N LEU A 332 -12.43 -11.51 -29.21
CA LEU A 332 -11.75 -12.74 -28.80
C LEU A 332 -12.72 -13.82 -28.29
N LEU A 333 -13.72 -13.44 -27.49
CA LEU A 333 -14.76 -14.38 -27.03
C LEU A 333 -15.60 -14.91 -28.20
N LYS A 334 -15.95 -14.03 -29.15
CA LYS A 334 -16.66 -14.42 -30.38
C LYS A 334 -15.84 -15.37 -31.27
N GLU A 335 -14.52 -15.13 -31.41
CA GLU A 335 -13.59 -16.04 -32.10
C GLU A 335 -13.48 -17.40 -31.40
N CYS A 336 -13.65 -17.44 -30.07
CA CYS A 336 -13.75 -18.67 -29.28
C CYS A 336 -15.14 -19.34 -29.31
N ASN A 337 -16.11 -18.81 -30.07
CA ASN A 337 -17.52 -19.21 -30.08
C ASN A 337 -18.23 -19.08 -28.71
N ILE A 338 -17.83 -18.10 -27.89
CA ILE A 338 -18.45 -17.81 -26.59
C ILE A 338 -19.37 -16.60 -26.74
N THR A 339 -20.67 -16.84 -26.62
CA THR A 339 -21.70 -15.79 -26.57
C THR A 339 -21.67 -15.09 -25.20
N VAL A 340 -21.79 -13.76 -25.20
CA VAL A 340 -21.86 -12.93 -23.98
C VAL A 340 -23.29 -12.55 -23.63
N ASP A 341 -24.16 -12.41 -24.64
CA ASP A 341 -25.56 -12.06 -24.47
C ASP A 341 -26.43 -13.32 -24.25
N GLY A 342 -27.42 -13.23 -23.35
CA GLY A 342 -28.42 -14.31 -23.16
C GLY A 342 -28.00 -15.47 -22.25
N ALA A 343 -26.96 -15.31 -21.43
CA ALA A 343 -26.73 -16.23 -20.32
C ALA A 343 -27.86 -16.06 -19.27
N GLU A 344 -28.72 -17.06 -19.11
CA GLU A 344 -29.74 -17.06 -18.06
C GLU A 344 -29.05 -17.03 -16.69
N SER A 345 -29.26 -15.94 -15.94
CA SER A 345 -28.82 -15.88 -14.54
C SER A 345 -29.65 -16.89 -13.75
N PRO A 346 -29.03 -17.89 -13.09
CA PRO A 346 -29.78 -18.90 -12.34
C PRO A 346 -30.55 -18.22 -11.20
N GLU A 347 -31.79 -18.67 -10.96
CA GLU A 347 -32.63 -18.13 -9.88
C GLU A 347 -31.91 -18.24 -8.52
N VAL A 348 -31.52 -17.10 -7.98
CA VAL A 348 -30.86 -17.01 -6.68
C VAL A 348 -31.91 -17.20 -5.59
N GLN A 349 -31.80 -18.30 -4.86
CA GLN A 349 -32.62 -18.55 -3.69
C GLN A 349 -32.25 -17.54 -2.59
N ASP A 350 -33.23 -16.96 -1.90
CA ASP A 350 -32.96 -16.08 -0.75
C ASP A 350 -32.56 -16.90 0.48
N ARG A 351 -31.36 -17.47 0.43
CA ARG A 351 -30.76 -18.31 1.45
C ARG A 351 -29.43 -17.73 1.92
N LEU A 352 -29.14 -17.92 3.21
CA LEU A 352 -27.87 -17.57 3.80
C LEU A 352 -26.86 -18.71 3.59
N VAL A 353 -25.68 -18.37 3.12
CA VAL A 353 -24.59 -19.32 2.82
C VAL A 353 -23.24 -18.76 3.27
N TYR A 354 -22.30 -19.63 3.64
CA TYR A 354 -20.92 -19.23 3.83
C TYR A 354 -20.33 -18.70 2.52
N CYS A 355 -19.58 -17.59 2.60
CA CYS A 355 -19.12 -16.90 1.40
C CYS A 355 -18.21 -17.78 0.53
N TYR A 356 -18.43 -17.73 -0.78
CA TYR A 356 -17.63 -18.40 -1.81
C TYR A 356 -16.90 -17.37 -2.69
N PRO A 357 -15.78 -17.75 -3.35
CA PRO A 357 -15.11 -16.86 -4.29
C PRO A 357 -16.04 -16.47 -5.45
N VAL A 358 -15.86 -15.29 -6.02
CA VAL A 358 -16.73 -14.83 -7.12
C VAL A 358 -16.68 -15.78 -8.31
N ARG A 359 -17.81 -15.83 -9.03
CA ARG A 359 -18.06 -16.69 -10.17
C ARG A 359 -18.45 -15.80 -11.35
N LEU A 360 -17.87 -16.04 -12.51
CA LEU A 360 -18.21 -15.33 -13.73
C LEU A 360 -19.35 -16.06 -14.43
N SER A 361 -20.29 -15.33 -15.00
CA SER A 361 -21.40 -15.89 -15.80
C SER A 361 -20.90 -16.49 -17.12
N ILE A 362 -19.90 -15.84 -17.71
CA ILE A 362 -19.35 -16.16 -19.03
C ILE A 362 -18.28 -17.25 -18.90
N PRO A 363 -18.32 -18.33 -19.72
CA PRO A 363 -17.28 -19.34 -19.77
C PRO A 363 -15.90 -18.77 -20.11
N SER A 364 -14.84 -19.25 -19.46
CA SER A 364 -13.47 -18.82 -19.79
C SER A 364 -13.02 -19.38 -21.15
N PRO A 365 -12.43 -18.55 -22.04
CA PRO A 365 -11.94 -19.01 -23.34
C PRO A 365 -10.77 -20.00 -23.19
N PRO A 366 -10.50 -20.81 -24.24
CA PRO A 366 -9.28 -21.61 -24.34
C PRO A 366 -8.05 -20.74 -24.04
N GLN A 367 -7.23 -21.18 -23.09
CA GLN A 367 -6.09 -20.37 -22.64
C GLN A 367 -4.86 -20.63 -23.51
N PRO A 368 -4.07 -19.59 -23.83
CA PRO A 368 -2.89 -19.74 -24.65
C PRO A 368 -1.73 -20.24 -23.78
N ARG A 369 -0.76 -20.92 -24.41
CA ARG A 369 0.42 -21.42 -23.72
C ARG A 369 1.22 -20.28 -23.08
N VAL A 370 1.43 -20.38 -21.77
CA VAL A 370 2.40 -19.58 -21.01
C VAL A 370 3.56 -20.49 -20.64
N GLU A 371 4.78 -20.00 -20.81
CA GLU A 371 6.00 -20.72 -20.46
C GLU A 371 6.36 -20.44 -18.99
N LEU A 372 6.75 -21.47 -18.24
CA LEU A 372 7.25 -21.35 -16.86
C LEU A 372 8.67 -21.91 -16.77
N HIS A 373 9.55 -21.15 -16.14
CA HIS A 373 10.87 -21.59 -15.69
C HIS A 373 11.15 -21.01 -14.30
N PHE A 374 12.14 -21.55 -13.60
CA PHE A 374 12.56 -21.07 -12.28
C PHE A 374 14.01 -20.60 -12.32
N GLU A 375 14.25 -19.40 -11.79
CA GLU A 375 15.58 -18.78 -11.67
C GLU A 375 15.76 -18.37 -10.20
N ASN A 376 16.70 -18.98 -9.46
CA ASN A 376 17.04 -18.60 -8.07
C ASN A 376 15.81 -18.45 -7.13
N ASP A 377 14.93 -19.46 -7.12
CA ASP A 377 13.64 -19.49 -6.41
C ASP A 377 12.64 -18.36 -6.78
N ILE A 378 12.80 -17.75 -7.95
CA ILE A 378 11.77 -16.95 -8.63
C ILE A 378 11.13 -17.78 -9.75
N ALA A 379 9.81 -17.87 -9.76
CA ALA A 379 9.04 -18.35 -10.91
C ALA A 379 8.96 -17.23 -11.96
N CYS A 380 9.41 -17.54 -13.18
CA CYS A 380 9.43 -16.63 -14.32
C CYS A 380 8.42 -17.14 -15.37
N LEU A 381 7.28 -16.46 -15.50
CA LEU A 381 6.23 -16.81 -16.45
C LEU A 381 6.31 -15.90 -17.68
N ARG A 382 6.27 -16.47 -18.89
CA ARG A 382 6.41 -15.73 -20.16
C ARG A 382 5.22 -15.96 -21.10
N TYR A 383 4.72 -14.89 -21.70
CA TYR A 383 3.71 -14.88 -22.75
C TYR A 383 4.11 -13.89 -23.85
N LYS A 384 4.16 -14.30 -25.12
CA LYS A 384 4.57 -13.46 -26.26
C LYS A 384 5.83 -12.60 -25.99
N GLY A 385 6.85 -13.19 -25.36
CA GLY A 385 8.08 -12.49 -24.94
C GLY A 385 7.99 -11.79 -23.58
N GLU A 386 6.84 -11.18 -23.25
CA GLU A 386 6.58 -10.50 -21.99
C GLU A 386 6.66 -11.43 -20.78
N MET A 387 7.49 -11.05 -19.80
CA MET A 387 7.79 -11.86 -18.62
C MET A 387 7.23 -11.21 -17.35
N VAL A 388 6.67 -12.03 -16.48
CA VAL A 388 6.33 -11.67 -15.10
C VAL A 388 7.08 -12.58 -14.12
N LYS A 389 7.33 -12.07 -12.91
CA LYS A 389 8.13 -12.75 -11.89
C LYS A 389 7.41 -12.77 -10.55
N VAL A 390 7.48 -13.90 -9.84
CA VAL A 390 6.92 -14.09 -8.50
C VAL A 390 7.80 -15.09 -7.73
N ASN A 391 8.07 -14.87 -6.44
CA ASN A 391 8.89 -15.81 -5.67
C ASN A 391 8.17 -17.16 -5.49
N ARG A 392 8.94 -18.26 -5.41
CA ARG A 392 8.44 -19.64 -5.40
C ARG A 392 7.47 -19.92 -4.26
N GLY A 393 7.66 -19.29 -3.09
CA GLY A 393 6.70 -19.36 -1.98
C GLY A 393 5.31 -18.85 -2.37
N HIS A 394 5.25 -17.69 -3.04
CA HIS A 394 3.99 -17.12 -3.52
C HIS A 394 3.45 -17.86 -4.75
N PHE A 395 4.29 -18.42 -5.63
CA PHE A 395 3.82 -19.31 -6.69
C PHE A 395 3.07 -20.52 -6.12
N ASN A 396 3.66 -21.20 -5.14
CA ASN A 396 3.03 -22.33 -4.44
C ASN A 396 1.75 -21.90 -3.69
N LYS A 397 1.74 -20.70 -3.07
CA LYS A 397 0.53 -20.11 -2.46
C LYS A 397 -0.60 -19.96 -3.48
N LEU A 398 -0.30 -19.46 -4.67
CA LEU A 398 -1.28 -19.29 -5.73
C LEU A 398 -1.81 -20.63 -6.25
N GLU A 399 -0.99 -21.68 -6.32
CA GLU A 399 -1.44 -23.03 -6.64
C GLU A 399 -2.44 -23.58 -5.59
N LEU A 400 -2.16 -23.38 -4.30
CA LEU A 400 -3.07 -23.76 -3.22
C LEU A 400 -4.38 -22.94 -3.26
N LEU A 401 -4.28 -21.61 -3.36
CA LEU A 401 -5.45 -20.73 -3.47
C LEU A 401 -6.32 -21.11 -4.68
N TYR A 402 -5.71 -21.43 -5.82
CA TYR A 402 -6.40 -21.91 -7.01
C TYR A 402 -7.10 -23.25 -6.76
N ARG A 403 -6.42 -24.20 -6.10
CA ARG A 403 -6.98 -25.51 -5.73
C ARG A 403 -8.20 -25.41 -4.80
N TYR A 404 -8.24 -24.43 -3.90
CA TYR A 404 -9.39 -24.20 -3.01
C TYR A 404 -10.53 -23.39 -3.66
N SER A 405 -10.25 -22.63 -4.73
CA SER A 405 -11.15 -21.55 -5.20
C SER A 405 -11.67 -21.73 -6.63
N CYS A 406 -10.84 -22.25 -7.53
CA CYS A 406 -11.18 -22.47 -8.94
C CYS A 406 -11.99 -23.76 -9.11
N ILE A 407 -13.07 -23.69 -9.88
CA ILE A 407 -13.99 -24.83 -10.13
C ILE A 407 -14.17 -25.17 -11.61
N ASP A 408 -13.69 -24.33 -12.54
CA ASP A 408 -13.82 -24.52 -13.99
C ASP A 408 -12.54 -25.08 -14.65
N ASP A 409 -11.56 -25.48 -13.85
CA ASP A 409 -10.26 -25.99 -14.30
C ASP A 409 -9.74 -27.14 -13.40
N PRO A 410 -10.39 -28.32 -13.43
CA PRO A 410 -10.03 -29.45 -12.56
C PRO A 410 -8.67 -30.08 -12.88
N ARG A 411 -8.01 -29.65 -13.96
CA ARG A 411 -6.71 -30.18 -14.43
C ARG A 411 -5.58 -29.15 -14.43
N PHE A 412 -5.85 -27.92 -13.98
CA PHE A 412 -4.88 -26.82 -13.95
C PHE A 412 -4.38 -26.42 -15.36
N GLU A 413 -5.16 -26.70 -16.40
CA GLU A 413 -4.87 -26.38 -17.81
C GLU A 413 -4.90 -24.86 -18.06
N LYS A 414 -5.65 -24.09 -17.26
CA LYS A 414 -5.77 -22.62 -17.32
C LYS A 414 -4.88 -21.90 -16.30
N PHE A 415 -4.26 -22.64 -15.37
CA PHE A 415 -3.58 -22.09 -14.18
C PHE A 415 -2.45 -21.10 -14.53
N LEU A 416 -1.48 -21.49 -15.36
CA LEU A 416 -0.33 -20.63 -15.69
C LEU A 416 -0.74 -19.33 -16.39
N SER A 417 -1.74 -19.40 -17.26
CA SER A 417 -2.26 -18.24 -18.01
C SER A 417 -3.01 -17.28 -17.09
N ARG A 418 -3.78 -17.80 -16.12
CA ARG A 418 -4.38 -17.00 -15.04
C ARG A 418 -3.32 -16.42 -14.09
N VAL A 419 -2.30 -17.16 -13.67
CA VAL A 419 -1.20 -16.62 -12.86
C VAL A 419 -0.44 -15.50 -13.61
N TRP A 420 -0.21 -15.64 -14.92
CA TRP A 420 0.40 -14.56 -15.72
C TRP A 420 -0.48 -13.30 -15.74
N CYS A 421 -1.79 -13.45 -16.00
CA CYS A 421 -2.75 -12.34 -15.94
C CYS A 421 -2.77 -11.68 -14.55
N LEU A 422 -2.76 -12.46 -13.47
CA LEU A 422 -2.75 -11.96 -12.10
C LEU A 422 -1.52 -11.10 -11.80
N ILE A 423 -0.31 -11.60 -12.06
CA ILE A 423 0.91 -10.83 -11.78
C ILE A 423 0.98 -9.60 -12.71
N LYS A 424 0.59 -9.71 -13.99
CA LYS A 424 0.55 -8.55 -14.91
C LYS A 424 -0.47 -7.50 -14.43
N ARG A 425 -1.66 -7.89 -13.97
CA ARG A 425 -2.68 -6.97 -13.43
C ARG A 425 -2.14 -6.14 -12.26
N TYR A 426 -1.53 -6.80 -11.27
CA TYR A 426 -0.98 -6.11 -10.11
C TYR A 426 0.26 -5.27 -10.45
N GLN A 427 1.11 -5.71 -11.39
CA GLN A 427 2.17 -4.85 -11.95
C GLN A 427 1.58 -3.58 -12.59
N VAL A 428 0.51 -3.68 -13.37
CA VAL A 428 -0.07 -2.53 -14.07
C VAL A 428 -0.80 -1.57 -13.10
N MET A 429 -1.45 -2.10 -12.08
CA MET A 429 -2.08 -1.32 -11.00
C MET A 429 -1.05 -0.47 -10.24
N PHE A 430 0.07 -1.07 -9.82
CA PHE A 430 1.11 -0.37 -9.08
C PHE A 430 1.96 0.53 -9.98
N GLY A 431 2.33 0.06 -11.16
CA GLY A 431 3.25 0.74 -12.08
C GLY A 431 4.55 -0.05 -12.30
N SER A 432 5.49 0.58 -13.01
CA SER A 432 6.75 -0.02 -13.44
C SER A 432 7.99 0.79 -13.06
N GLY A 433 7.81 2.00 -12.53
CA GLY A 433 8.87 2.85 -12.01
C GLY A 433 9.43 2.34 -10.68
N VAL A 434 10.68 2.71 -10.38
CA VAL A 434 11.33 2.31 -9.13
C VAL A 434 10.61 2.95 -7.94
N ASN A 435 10.06 2.11 -7.07
CA ASN A 435 9.19 2.45 -5.93
C ASN A 435 7.74 2.82 -6.27
N GLU A 436 7.27 2.72 -7.52
CA GLU A 436 5.83 2.88 -7.82
C GLU A 436 5.00 1.81 -7.07
N GLY A 437 3.86 2.21 -6.51
CA GLY A 437 3.01 1.38 -5.66
C GLY A 437 3.51 1.14 -4.24
N THR A 438 4.75 1.54 -3.90
CA THR A 438 5.26 1.38 -2.53
C THR A 438 4.57 2.36 -1.59
N GLY A 439 4.10 1.86 -0.44
CA GLY A 439 3.36 2.67 0.53
C GLY A 439 1.88 2.90 0.22
N LEU A 440 1.29 2.30 -0.83
CA LEU A 440 -0.18 2.29 -1.01
C LEU A 440 -0.90 1.44 0.04
N GLN A 441 -0.28 0.32 0.43
CA GLN A 441 -0.74 -0.61 1.47
C GLN A 441 0.43 -1.48 1.96
N GLY A 442 0.34 -1.95 3.20
CA GLY A 442 1.20 -3.00 3.78
C GLY A 442 0.34 -3.99 4.56
N ALA A 443 0.68 -5.28 4.55
CA ALA A 443 -0.12 -6.30 5.25
C ALA A 443 0.28 -6.42 6.73
N LEU A 444 -0.64 -6.79 7.63
CA LEU A 444 -0.31 -6.96 9.05
C LEU A 444 0.69 -8.12 9.27
N PRO A 445 1.53 -8.08 10.31
CA PRO A 445 2.42 -9.19 10.67
C PRO A 445 1.67 -10.52 10.87
N VAL A 446 2.34 -11.64 10.61
CA VAL A 446 1.78 -12.99 10.79
C VAL A 446 1.22 -13.22 12.22
N PRO A 447 1.94 -12.88 13.32
CA PRO A 447 1.40 -13.04 14.67
C PRO A 447 0.16 -12.19 14.97
N VAL A 448 0.02 -11.04 14.30
CA VAL A 448 -1.16 -10.17 14.45
C VAL A 448 -2.39 -10.82 13.83
N PHE A 449 -2.26 -11.45 12.65
CA PHE A 449 -3.34 -12.26 12.07
C PHE A 449 -3.67 -13.51 12.92
N GLU A 450 -2.66 -14.19 13.46
CA GLU A 450 -2.85 -15.32 14.40
C GLU A 450 -3.64 -14.89 15.65
N ALA A 451 -3.31 -13.74 16.24
CA ALA A 451 -4.02 -13.18 17.38
C ALA A 451 -5.45 -12.72 17.01
N LEU A 452 -5.65 -12.08 15.86
CA LEU A 452 -6.98 -11.68 15.37
C LEU A 452 -7.90 -12.89 15.15
N ASN A 453 -7.38 -13.99 14.60
CA ASN A 453 -8.13 -15.24 14.46
C ASN A 453 -8.44 -15.86 15.85
N LYS A 454 -7.41 -16.06 16.69
CA LYS A 454 -7.52 -16.71 18.00
C LYS A 454 -8.44 -15.98 18.97
N GLN A 455 -8.32 -14.65 19.07
CA GLN A 455 -9.00 -13.85 20.10
C GLN A 455 -10.34 -13.29 19.65
N PHE A 456 -10.46 -12.92 18.36
CA PHE A 456 -11.63 -12.23 17.80
C PHE A 456 -12.33 -13.01 16.69
N GLY A 457 -11.91 -14.26 16.45
CA GLY A 457 -12.52 -15.12 15.43
C GLY A 457 -12.38 -14.60 14.00
N VAL A 458 -11.46 -13.67 13.73
CA VAL A 458 -11.29 -13.10 12.39
C VAL A 458 -10.92 -14.20 11.40
N SER A 459 -11.64 -14.29 10.29
CA SER A 459 -11.41 -15.32 9.26
C SER A 459 -11.26 -14.79 7.84
N PHE A 460 -11.29 -13.46 7.66
CA PHE A 460 -11.46 -12.80 6.38
C PHE A 460 -10.80 -11.40 6.37
N GLU A 461 -10.14 -11.03 5.26
CA GLU A 461 -9.58 -9.69 5.03
C GLU A 461 -10.47 -8.88 4.07
N CYS A 462 -10.96 -7.71 4.51
CA CYS A 462 -11.76 -6.81 3.67
C CYS A 462 -10.96 -6.18 2.52
N PHE A 463 -9.65 -6.03 2.67
CA PHE A 463 -8.78 -5.38 1.67
C PHE A 463 -7.49 -6.16 1.46
N ALA A 464 -7.50 -7.10 0.52
CA ALA A 464 -6.32 -7.87 0.16
C ALA A 464 -6.24 -8.17 -1.34
N SER A 465 -5.35 -9.10 -1.69
CA SER A 465 -5.09 -9.65 -3.01
C SER A 465 -4.63 -11.11 -2.84
N PRO A 466 -4.70 -11.96 -3.87
CA PRO A 466 -4.11 -13.30 -3.81
C PRO A 466 -2.64 -13.33 -3.40
N LEU A 467 -1.92 -12.22 -3.64
CA LEU A 467 -0.50 -12.05 -3.34
C LEU A 467 -0.27 -11.77 -1.84
N ASN A 468 -0.92 -10.75 -1.27
CA ASN A 468 -0.69 -10.34 0.12
C ASN A 468 -1.56 -11.02 1.18
N CYS A 469 -2.70 -11.62 0.81
CA CYS A 469 -3.66 -12.15 1.79
C CYS A 469 -3.06 -13.15 2.79
N TYR A 470 -3.53 -13.13 4.03
CA TYR A 470 -3.26 -14.15 5.04
C TYR A 470 -4.24 -15.31 4.93
N PHE A 471 -5.54 -15.06 4.74
CA PHE A 471 -6.56 -16.09 4.62
C PHE A 471 -6.83 -16.48 3.15
N LYS A 472 -7.48 -17.64 2.93
CA LYS A 472 -8.04 -18.05 1.63
C LYS A 472 -9.42 -17.42 1.29
N GLN A 473 -9.88 -16.48 2.11
CA GLN A 473 -11.10 -15.71 1.88
C GLN A 473 -10.85 -14.24 2.20
N PHE A 474 -11.07 -13.39 1.20
CA PHE A 474 -10.79 -11.96 1.26
C PHE A 474 -11.59 -11.23 0.17
N CYS A 475 -11.67 -9.91 0.30
CA CYS A 475 -12.11 -9.02 -0.78
C CYS A 475 -10.90 -8.39 -1.48
N SER A 476 -11.02 -8.11 -2.78
CA SER A 476 -9.95 -7.53 -3.60
C SER A 476 -10.50 -6.75 -4.80
N ALA A 477 -9.65 -5.93 -5.42
CA ALA A 477 -10.06 -5.01 -6.48
C ALA A 477 -10.48 -5.70 -7.79
N PHE A 478 -9.96 -6.90 -8.10
CA PHE A 478 -10.05 -7.49 -9.44
C PHE A 478 -10.83 -8.82 -9.46
N PRO A 479 -12.17 -8.79 -9.34
CA PRO A 479 -13.01 -10.00 -9.29
C PRO A 479 -12.87 -10.90 -10.53
N ASP A 480 -12.55 -10.33 -11.69
CA ASP A 480 -12.37 -11.08 -12.94
C ASP A 480 -11.22 -12.10 -12.86
N ILE A 481 -10.13 -11.78 -12.13
CA ILE A 481 -8.95 -12.64 -12.03
C ILE A 481 -8.74 -13.20 -10.62
N ASP A 482 -8.98 -12.42 -9.58
CA ASP A 482 -8.73 -12.83 -8.19
C ASP A 482 -9.77 -13.85 -7.69
N GLY A 483 -10.94 -13.95 -8.32
CA GLY A 483 -11.98 -14.94 -7.97
C GLY A 483 -11.48 -16.39 -8.11
N PHE A 484 -10.59 -16.65 -9.08
CA PHE A 484 -9.95 -17.96 -9.24
C PHE A 484 -8.96 -18.29 -8.10
N PHE A 485 -8.57 -17.30 -7.30
CA PHE A 485 -7.60 -17.43 -6.20
C PHE A 485 -8.18 -17.00 -4.83
N GLY A 486 -9.52 -16.94 -4.70
CA GLY A 486 -10.19 -16.80 -3.40
C GLY A 486 -10.91 -15.47 -3.15
N SER A 487 -10.84 -14.50 -4.05
CA SER A 487 -11.52 -13.21 -3.84
C SER A 487 -13.04 -13.32 -3.86
N ARG A 488 -13.70 -12.60 -2.95
CA ARG A 488 -15.15 -12.38 -2.88
C ARG A 488 -15.61 -11.12 -3.62
N GLY A 489 -14.69 -10.48 -4.36
CA GLY A 489 -14.89 -9.25 -5.13
C GLY A 489 -14.53 -7.98 -4.35
N PRO A 490 -14.81 -6.79 -4.89
CA PRO A 490 -14.58 -5.52 -4.20
C PRO A 490 -15.39 -5.43 -2.91
N PHE A 491 -14.83 -4.84 -1.86
CA PHE A 491 -15.47 -4.84 -0.54
C PHE A 491 -16.83 -4.13 -0.53
N LEU A 492 -16.95 -3.00 -1.23
CA LEU A 492 -18.21 -2.24 -1.38
C LEU A 492 -19.31 -3.01 -2.15
N SER A 493 -18.98 -4.16 -2.76
CA SER A 493 -19.92 -5.08 -3.42
C SER A 493 -20.09 -6.40 -2.66
N PHE A 494 -19.57 -6.48 -1.42
CA PHE A 494 -19.64 -7.65 -0.56
C PHE A 494 -20.43 -7.31 0.70
N SER A 495 -21.59 -7.95 0.85
CA SER A 495 -22.56 -7.65 1.93
C SER A 495 -22.71 -8.84 2.88
N PRO A 496 -21.79 -9.01 3.86
CA PRO A 496 -21.91 -10.04 4.87
C PRO A 496 -23.05 -9.74 5.84
N VAL A 497 -23.81 -10.78 6.18
CA VAL A 497 -24.82 -10.77 7.25
C VAL A 497 -24.17 -11.09 8.59
N SER A 498 -23.15 -11.96 8.62
CA SER A 498 -22.39 -12.26 9.84
C SER A 498 -20.94 -12.60 9.53
N GLY A 499 -20.08 -12.57 10.55
CA GLY A 499 -18.67 -12.91 10.47
C GLY A 499 -17.78 -11.96 11.29
N SER A 500 -16.49 -12.28 11.36
CA SER A 500 -15.48 -11.41 11.96
C SER A 500 -14.33 -11.16 10.97
N PHE A 501 -14.00 -9.89 10.80
CA PHE A 501 -13.28 -9.35 9.65
C PHE A 501 -12.11 -8.43 10.08
N GLU A 502 -10.98 -8.55 9.41
CA GLU A 502 -9.92 -7.53 9.40
C GLU A 502 -10.18 -6.54 8.26
N ALA A 503 -9.86 -5.27 8.46
CA ALA A 503 -9.86 -4.27 7.39
C ALA A 503 -8.67 -3.32 7.48
N ASN A 504 -7.74 -3.44 6.54
CA ASN A 504 -6.57 -2.59 6.39
C ASN A 504 -6.59 -1.95 4.99
N PRO A 505 -7.41 -0.89 4.78
CA PRO A 505 -7.66 -0.32 3.45
C PRO A 505 -6.42 0.40 2.88
N PRO A 506 -6.24 0.40 1.55
CA PRO A 506 -5.22 1.20 0.91
C PRO A 506 -5.51 2.70 1.06
N PHE A 507 -4.47 3.53 1.07
CA PHE A 507 -4.58 4.94 1.47
C PHE A 507 -5.24 5.82 0.40
N CYS A 508 -6.57 5.84 0.39
CA CYS A 508 -7.43 6.69 -0.41
C CYS A 508 -8.60 7.16 0.48
N GLU A 509 -8.69 8.47 0.76
CA GLU A 509 -9.66 9.03 1.71
C GLU A 509 -11.11 8.73 1.29
N GLU A 510 -11.37 8.84 0.00
CA GLU A 510 -12.67 8.62 -0.62
C GLU A 510 -13.12 7.15 -0.52
N LEU A 511 -12.20 6.19 -0.67
CA LEU A 511 -12.46 4.76 -0.44
C LEU A 511 -12.65 4.45 1.04
N MET A 512 -11.87 5.09 1.92
CA MET A 512 -11.98 4.91 3.36
C MET A 512 -13.31 5.44 3.90
N ASP A 513 -13.83 6.57 3.41
CA ASP A 513 -15.14 7.09 3.83
C ASP A 513 -16.30 6.18 3.36
N ALA A 514 -16.25 5.73 2.10
CA ALA A 514 -17.21 4.76 1.55
C ALA A 514 -17.17 3.41 2.30
N MET A 515 -15.99 2.96 2.71
CA MET A 515 -15.81 1.78 3.56
C MET A 515 -16.50 1.93 4.92
N VAL A 516 -16.37 3.09 5.59
CA VAL A 516 -17.05 3.34 6.88
C VAL A 516 -18.56 3.33 6.71
N MET A 517 -19.07 3.98 5.65
CA MET A 517 -20.51 3.93 5.32
C MET A 517 -21.01 2.51 5.12
N HIS A 518 -20.26 1.68 4.39
CA HIS A 518 -20.61 0.28 4.15
C HIS A 518 -20.58 -0.54 5.45
N PHE A 519 -19.59 -0.33 6.33
CA PHE A 519 -19.60 -0.97 7.67
C PHE A 519 -20.84 -0.59 8.48
N GLU A 520 -21.18 0.69 8.59
CA GLU A 520 -22.34 1.13 9.36
C GLU A 520 -23.67 0.62 8.78
N GLU A 521 -23.79 0.54 7.45
CA GLU A 521 -24.95 -0.03 6.76
C GLU A 521 -25.11 -1.54 7.04
N LEU A 522 -24.02 -2.30 7.04
CA LEU A 522 -24.04 -3.74 7.32
C LEU A 522 -24.31 -4.04 8.80
N LEU A 523 -23.69 -3.27 9.71
CA LEU A 523 -23.85 -3.41 11.16
C LEU A 523 -25.26 -3.04 11.63
N GLU A 524 -25.94 -2.10 10.96
CA GLU A 524 -27.35 -1.76 11.23
C GLU A 524 -28.32 -2.82 10.68
N ARG A 525 -28.07 -3.34 9.47
CA ARG A 525 -29.00 -4.25 8.79
C ARG A 525 -29.01 -5.68 9.33
N SER A 526 -28.03 -6.06 10.16
CA SER A 526 -27.91 -7.42 10.69
C SER A 526 -28.04 -7.50 12.20
N SER A 527 -28.89 -8.42 12.66
CA SER A 527 -28.93 -8.89 14.05
C SER A 527 -27.99 -10.05 14.34
N GLU A 528 -27.36 -10.64 13.31
CA GLU A 528 -26.40 -11.75 13.47
C GLU A 528 -25.02 -11.23 13.90
N PRO A 529 -24.15 -12.04 14.55
CA PRO A 529 -22.85 -11.57 15.02
C PRO A 529 -21.95 -11.03 13.90
N LEU A 530 -21.70 -9.72 13.89
CA LEU A 530 -20.92 -9.03 12.88
C LEU A 530 -19.89 -8.09 13.52
N SER A 531 -18.62 -8.23 13.12
CA SER A 531 -17.48 -7.55 13.72
C SER A 531 -16.43 -7.16 12.68
N PHE A 532 -16.07 -5.88 12.62
CA PHE A 532 -14.96 -5.36 11.82
C PHE A 532 -13.89 -4.78 12.74
N ILE A 533 -12.63 -5.18 12.50
CA ILE A 533 -11.45 -4.64 13.19
C ILE A 533 -10.61 -3.90 12.14
N ILE A 534 -10.64 -2.57 12.21
CA ILE A 534 -10.11 -1.68 11.17
C ILE A 534 -8.75 -1.12 11.61
N PHE A 535 -7.76 -1.20 10.74
CA PHE A 535 -6.40 -0.70 10.93
C PHE A 535 -6.15 0.46 9.96
N VAL A 536 -5.93 1.67 10.47
CA VAL A 536 -5.67 2.86 9.65
C VAL A 536 -4.50 3.68 10.21
N PRO A 537 -3.73 4.41 9.37
CA PRO A 537 -2.74 5.35 9.87
C PRO A 537 -3.38 6.42 10.76
N GLU A 538 -2.74 6.72 11.88
CA GLU A 538 -3.15 7.81 12.79
C GLU A 538 -2.68 9.17 12.23
N TRP A 539 -3.21 9.53 11.06
CA TRP A 539 -3.11 10.88 10.51
C TRP A 539 -4.11 11.78 11.24
N ARG A 540 -3.60 12.79 11.95
CA ARG A 540 -4.38 13.76 12.74
C ARG A 540 -4.11 15.23 12.41
N ASP A 541 -3.29 15.51 11.40
CA ASP A 541 -2.99 16.88 10.92
C ASP A 541 -3.14 16.99 9.39
N PRO A 542 -4.36 17.22 8.87
CA PRO A 542 -5.65 17.07 9.55
C PRO A 542 -6.05 15.60 9.75
N PRO A 543 -7.03 15.27 10.61
CA PRO A 543 -7.61 13.94 10.64
C PRO A 543 -8.44 13.66 9.38
N THR A 544 -8.40 12.43 8.87
CA THR A 544 -9.24 12.05 7.73
C THR A 544 -10.73 11.99 8.13
N PRO A 545 -11.67 12.27 7.20
CA PRO A 545 -13.10 12.11 7.49
C PRO A 545 -13.45 10.70 7.96
N ALA A 546 -12.87 9.68 7.33
CA ALA A 546 -13.08 8.28 7.68
C ALA A 546 -12.64 7.94 9.12
N LEU A 547 -11.44 8.37 9.55
CA LEU A 547 -11.01 8.16 10.95
C LEU A 547 -11.97 8.86 11.91
N THR A 548 -12.30 10.12 11.65
CA THR A 548 -13.21 10.92 12.49
C THR A 548 -14.58 10.27 12.63
N ARG A 549 -15.13 9.69 11.54
CA ARG A 549 -16.41 8.97 11.55
C ARG A 549 -16.33 7.65 12.34
N MET A 550 -15.25 6.87 12.21
CA MET A 550 -15.09 5.65 13.02
C MET A 550 -14.90 5.96 14.51
N GLU A 551 -14.21 7.04 14.86
CA GLU A 551 -14.09 7.52 16.25
C GLU A 551 -15.45 7.97 16.82
N ALA A 552 -16.38 8.43 15.99
CA ALA A 552 -17.73 8.85 16.37
C ALA A 552 -18.82 7.76 16.23
N SER A 553 -18.52 6.62 15.59
CA SER A 553 -19.53 5.61 15.26
C SER A 553 -20.13 4.95 16.51
N ARG A 554 -21.47 4.82 16.54
CA ARG A 554 -22.19 4.12 17.63
C ARG A 554 -21.82 2.64 17.77
N PHE A 555 -21.26 2.04 16.73
CA PHE A 555 -20.81 0.65 16.76
C PHE A 555 -19.40 0.47 17.34
N ARG A 556 -18.67 1.56 17.63
CA ARG A 556 -17.31 1.50 18.20
C ARG A 556 -17.34 0.98 19.63
N ARG A 557 -16.83 -0.24 19.82
CA ARG A 557 -16.73 -0.92 21.12
C ARG A 557 -15.38 -0.72 21.80
N HIS A 558 -14.31 -0.56 21.01
CA HIS A 558 -12.98 -0.26 21.51
C HIS A 558 -12.14 0.48 20.46
N GLN A 559 -11.12 1.18 20.92
CA GLN A 559 -10.10 1.83 20.10
C GLN A 559 -8.77 1.82 20.84
N MET A 560 -7.70 1.48 20.13
CA MET A 560 -6.32 1.57 20.60
C MET A 560 -5.42 2.13 19.50
N THR A 561 -4.25 2.65 19.88
CA THR A 561 -3.20 3.06 18.94
C THR A 561 -1.98 2.17 19.15
N VAL A 562 -1.43 1.63 18.06
CA VAL A 562 -0.10 0.98 18.06
C VAL A 562 0.94 2.05 17.68
N PRO A 563 1.91 2.40 18.56
CA PRO A 563 2.75 3.58 18.35
C PRO A 563 3.67 3.52 17.12
N ALA A 564 4.02 4.70 16.60
CA ALA A 564 4.98 4.85 15.52
C ALA A 564 6.34 4.24 15.89
N PHE A 565 7.01 3.61 14.93
CA PHE A 565 8.31 2.91 15.07
C PHE A 565 8.35 1.74 16.06
N GLU A 566 7.30 1.49 16.86
CA GLU A 566 7.21 0.35 17.78
C GLU A 566 6.65 -0.92 17.10
N HIS A 567 6.00 -0.79 15.94
CA HIS A 567 5.43 -1.90 15.18
C HIS A 567 5.91 -1.99 13.73
N GLU A 568 5.64 -3.13 13.10
CA GLU A 568 6.02 -3.44 11.72
C GLU A 568 4.81 -3.77 10.85
N TYR A 569 4.95 -3.56 9.55
CA TYR A 569 4.08 -4.08 8.49
C TYR A 569 4.88 -5.01 7.58
N ARG A 570 4.19 -5.93 6.89
CA ARG A 570 4.73 -6.69 5.76
C ARG A 570 4.65 -5.88 4.47
N SER A 571 5.69 -5.95 3.67
CA SER A 571 5.78 -5.31 2.35
C SER A 571 4.63 -5.74 1.43
N GLY A 572 3.93 -4.80 0.79
CA GLY A 572 2.97 -5.10 -0.27
C GLY A 572 3.60 -5.87 -1.44
N SER A 573 4.91 -5.69 -1.65
CA SER A 573 5.72 -6.41 -2.63
C SER A 573 6.26 -7.76 -2.10
N GLN A 574 5.70 -8.34 -1.03
CA GLN A 574 6.14 -9.63 -0.45
C GLN A 574 6.21 -10.80 -1.45
N HIS A 575 5.51 -10.68 -2.58
CA HIS A 575 5.50 -11.65 -3.68
C HIS A 575 6.76 -11.60 -4.58
N ILE A 576 7.62 -10.58 -4.43
CA ILE A 576 8.88 -10.43 -5.18
C ILE A 576 10.07 -9.90 -4.35
N CYS A 577 9.85 -9.22 -3.22
CA CYS A 577 10.94 -8.64 -2.42
C CYS A 577 11.81 -9.70 -1.73
N LYS A 578 13.01 -9.31 -1.30
CA LYS A 578 13.90 -10.18 -0.53
C LYS A 578 13.36 -10.41 0.88
N ARG A 579 13.82 -11.49 1.54
CA ARG A 579 13.46 -11.81 2.94
C ARG A 579 13.85 -10.70 3.94
N SER A 580 14.89 -9.92 3.63
CA SER A 580 15.32 -8.73 4.38
C SER A 580 14.41 -7.50 4.20
N GLU A 581 13.63 -7.47 3.13
CA GLU A 581 12.71 -6.38 2.75
C GLU A 581 11.24 -6.72 3.10
N MET A 582 11.02 -7.91 3.68
CA MET A 582 9.70 -8.46 3.96
C MET A 582 8.93 -7.70 5.04
N TYR A 583 9.64 -7.19 6.06
CA TYR A 583 9.08 -6.43 7.17
C TYR A 583 9.70 -5.04 7.21
N TYR A 584 8.90 -4.02 7.50
CA TYR A 584 9.36 -2.64 7.68
C TYR A 584 8.63 -1.98 8.86
N LYS A 585 9.33 -1.11 9.60
CA LYS A 585 8.72 -0.36 10.71
C LYS A 585 7.72 0.67 10.21
N ALA A 586 6.59 0.78 10.90
CA ALA A 586 5.62 1.83 10.65
C ALA A 586 6.20 3.21 11.03
N ILE A 587 6.05 4.20 10.15
CA ILE A 587 6.54 5.58 10.36
C ILE A 587 5.49 6.43 11.11
N HIS A 588 4.23 6.01 11.07
CA HIS A 588 3.11 6.61 11.80
C HIS A 588 2.59 5.62 12.85
N GLY A 589 1.81 6.13 13.82
CA GLY A 589 0.96 5.27 14.64
C GLY A 589 -0.15 4.65 13.78
N THR A 590 -0.66 3.50 14.21
CA THR A 590 -1.82 2.85 13.59
C THR A 590 -2.97 2.83 14.58
N ALA A 591 -4.06 3.50 14.25
CA ALA A 591 -5.30 3.40 15.00
C ALA A 591 -6.00 2.08 14.65
N VAL A 592 -6.38 1.33 15.68
CA VAL A 592 -7.10 0.07 15.57
C VAL A 592 -8.46 0.22 16.23
N LEU A 593 -9.53 0.14 15.43
CA LEU A 593 -10.90 0.41 15.87
C LEU A 593 -11.77 -0.85 15.72
N PHE A 594 -12.59 -1.12 16.72
CA PHE A 594 -13.48 -2.29 16.77
C PHE A 594 -14.93 -1.82 16.56
N LEU A 595 -15.46 -2.02 15.36
CA LEU A 595 -16.87 -1.72 15.03
C LEU A 595 -17.69 -3.02 15.02
N GLN A 596 -18.64 -3.14 15.94
CA GLN A 596 -19.41 -4.37 16.15
C GLN A 596 -20.88 -4.04 16.46
N ASN A 597 -21.81 -4.84 15.92
CA ASN A 597 -23.21 -4.83 16.37
C ASN A 597 -23.32 -5.57 17.71
N ASP A 598 -24.46 -5.54 18.39
CA ASP A 598 -24.55 -6.06 19.77
C ASP A 598 -24.30 -7.58 19.83
N ALA A 599 -24.73 -8.34 18.82
CA ALA A 599 -24.44 -9.76 18.70
C ALA A 599 -22.96 -10.05 18.40
N GLY A 600 -22.29 -9.19 17.63
CA GLY A 600 -20.85 -9.26 17.36
C GLY A 600 -20.03 -8.95 18.61
N PHE A 601 -20.41 -7.91 19.34
CA PHE A 601 -19.82 -7.52 20.63
C PHE A 601 -19.98 -8.64 21.67
N ALA A 602 -21.19 -9.19 21.87
CA ALA A 602 -21.44 -10.28 22.81
C ALA A 602 -20.63 -11.56 22.53
N LYS A 603 -20.13 -11.75 21.30
CA LYS A 603 -19.34 -12.91 20.87
C LYS A 603 -17.83 -12.65 20.86
N TRP A 604 -17.42 -11.48 20.39
CA TRP A 604 -16.03 -11.09 20.13
C TRP A 604 -15.65 -9.80 20.84
N GLU A 605 -16.17 -9.60 22.04
CA GLU A 605 -15.89 -8.46 22.92
C GLU A 605 -14.37 -8.16 23.03
N PRO A 606 -13.95 -6.90 22.83
CA PRO A 606 -12.59 -6.42 23.11
C PRO A 606 -12.30 -6.32 24.61
N THR A 607 -12.30 -7.47 25.30
CA THR A 607 -11.89 -7.55 26.73
C THR A 607 -10.42 -7.20 26.89
N THR A 608 -10.04 -6.77 28.10
CA THR A 608 -8.66 -6.36 28.41
C THR A 608 -7.63 -7.45 28.10
N GLU A 609 -7.97 -8.71 28.31
CA GLU A 609 -7.10 -9.88 28.05
C GLU A 609 -6.90 -10.10 26.55
N ARG A 610 -7.98 -10.02 25.76
CA ARG A 610 -7.95 -10.18 24.30
C ARG A 610 -7.17 -9.05 23.63
N ILE A 611 -7.36 -7.81 24.10
CA ILE A 611 -6.60 -6.64 23.64
C ILE A 611 -5.13 -6.77 24.03
N GLN A 612 -4.81 -7.22 25.25
CA GLN A 612 -3.43 -7.45 25.68
C GLN A 612 -2.72 -8.53 24.85
N GLU A 613 -3.39 -9.62 24.50
CA GLU A 613 -2.85 -10.65 23.58
C GLU A 613 -2.56 -10.08 22.18
N LEU A 614 -3.43 -9.23 21.64
CA LEU A 614 -3.21 -8.55 20.36
C LEU A 614 -2.03 -7.54 20.42
N LEU A 615 -1.90 -6.80 21.53
CA LEU A 615 -0.75 -5.91 21.77
C LEU A 615 0.56 -6.70 21.99
N VAL A 616 0.51 -7.91 22.54
CA VAL A 616 1.66 -8.81 22.63
C VAL A 616 2.07 -9.33 21.25
N ALA A 617 1.13 -9.59 20.34
CA ALA A 617 1.43 -10.00 18.96
C ALA A 617 2.20 -8.96 18.13
N TYR A 618 2.10 -7.67 18.49
CA TYR A 618 2.92 -6.60 17.91
C TYR A 618 4.34 -6.52 18.48
N LYS A 619 4.61 -7.08 19.66
CA LYS A 619 5.94 -7.06 20.26
C LYS A 619 6.86 -7.99 19.48
N ILE A 620 7.84 -7.40 18.81
CA ILE A 620 8.79 -8.10 17.95
C ILE A 620 9.51 -9.17 18.77
N SER A 621 9.07 -10.43 18.63
CA SER A 621 9.79 -11.60 19.15
C SER A 621 11.18 -11.59 18.54
N GLY A 622 12.18 -11.32 19.38
CA GLY A 622 13.48 -10.84 18.95
C GLY A 622 14.15 -11.75 17.94
N ARG A 623 14.02 -11.40 16.64
CA ARG A 623 14.77 -12.03 15.55
C ARG A 623 16.22 -11.54 15.59
N THR A 624 16.94 -11.95 16.63
CA THR A 624 18.39 -11.93 16.63
C THR A 624 18.85 -12.69 15.38
N LEU A 625 19.43 -11.96 14.43
CA LEU A 625 20.13 -12.54 13.30
C LEU A 625 21.33 -13.31 13.85
N SER A 626 21.13 -14.59 14.14
CA SER A 626 22.20 -15.50 14.53
C SER A 626 23.21 -15.54 13.40
N SER A 627 24.34 -14.85 13.58
CA SER A 627 25.44 -14.86 12.63
C SER A 627 25.86 -16.32 12.35
N PRO A 628 26.29 -16.67 11.12
CA PRO A 628 26.72 -18.03 10.82
C PRO A 628 27.86 -18.45 11.74
N GLY A 629 27.55 -19.38 12.66
CA GLY A 629 28.50 -19.80 13.69
C GLY A 629 29.70 -20.51 13.08
N SER A 630 30.90 -19.97 13.29
CA SER A 630 32.15 -20.63 12.92
C SER A 630 32.32 -21.90 13.75
N LEU A 631 32.14 -23.07 13.12
CA LEU A 631 32.34 -24.37 13.76
C LEU A 631 33.84 -24.64 14.00
N ILE A 632 34.35 -24.14 15.13
CA ILE A 632 35.55 -24.68 15.78
C ILE A 632 35.14 -25.06 17.19
N GLY A 633 34.98 -26.36 17.43
CA GLY A 633 34.63 -26.88 18.74
C GLY A 633 35.83 -26.87 19.69
N ASN A 634 35.57 -26.69 20.98
CA ASN A 634 36.41 -27.24 22.03
C ASN A 634 35.53 -27.79 23.15
N VAL A 635 35.80 -29.03 23.52
CA VAL A 635 35.20 -29.71 24.68
C VAL A 635 35.95 -29.25 25.93
N TYR A 636 35.26 -28.93 27.04
CA TYR A 636 35.53 -29.57 28.34
C TYR A 636 34.61 -29.09 29.49
N LEU A 637 34.34 -30.06 30.37
CA LEU A 637 33.95 -29.98 31.79
C LEU A 637 32.66 -29.26 32.24
N SER A 638 31.85 -30.01 32.97
CA SER A 638 30.86 -29.52 33.93
C SER A 638 31.50 -29.28 35.31
N VAL A 639 31.07 -28.24 36.01
CA VAL A 639 31.19 -28.12 37.49
C VAL A 639 29.91 -27.49 38.03
N ILE A 640 29.46 -27.97 39.19
CA ILE A 640 28.26 -27.50 39.92
C ILE A 640 28.68 -26.46 40.96
N ASN A 641 27.90 -25.38 41.10
CA ASN A 641 27.50 -24.71 42.36
C ASN A 641 26.58 -23.52 42.00
N CYS A 642 25.39 -23.36 42.58
CA CYS A 642 25.08 -23.10 43.99
C CYS A 642 25.79 -21.86 44.56
N PHE A 643 25.12 -20.71 44.54
CA PHE A 643 25.07 -19.82 45.70
C PHE A 643 23.76 -19.01 45.72
N THR A 644 23.18 -18.91 46.90
CA THR A 644 22.01 -18.09 47.26
C THR A 644 22.39 -17.31 48.52
N VAL A 645 21.53 -16.38 48.97
CA VAL A 645 21.48 -15.78 50.33
C VAL A 645 22.24 -14.44 50.53
N LEU A 646 21.44 -13.41 50.91
CA LEU A 646 21.78 -12.12 51.57
C LEU A 646 22.72 -11.15 50.79
N TYR A 647 22.59 -9.82 50.91
CA TYR A 647 22.24 -9.01 52.10
C TYR A 647 21.23 -7.86 51.85
N LEU A 648 20.79 -7.25 52.96
CA LEU A 648 19.89 -6.09 53.06
C LEU A 648 20.44 -5.14 54.16
N PHE A 649 20.04 -3.85 54.14
CA PHE A 649 20.53 -2.74 54.99
C PHE A 649 21.98 -2.29 54.71
N GLY A 650 22.37 -1.02 54.93
CA GLY A 650 21.58 0.17 55.30
C GLY A 650 22.39 1.21 56.10
N ALA A 651 22.23 2.51 55.80
CA ALA A 651 23.08 3.63 56.25
C ALA A 651 24.53 3.56 55.73
N VAL A 652 25.27 4.66 55.55
CA VAL A 652 25.06 6.08 55.94
C VAL A 652 24.72 6.96 54.74
#